data_AF-A0A925FE59-F1
#
_entry.id   AF-A0A925FE59-F1
#
_cell.length_a   1.000
_cell.length_b   1.000
_cell.length_c   1.000
_cell.angle_alpha   90.00
_cell.angle_beta   90.00
_cell.angle_gamma   90.00
#
_symmetry.space_group_name_H-M   'P 1'
#
loop_
_entity.id
_entity.type
_entity.pdbx_description
1 polymer ?
#
loop_
_entity_poly.entity_id
_entity_poly.type
_entity_poly.pdbx_seq_one_letter_code
_entity_poly.pdbx_strand_id
1 'polypeptide(L)'
;MPDLRHYLTESDTFVRRHISTSMADVDAMLEALGYKTLDEFIDATVPDGIRFRRTLNTGPARTEHEVLGELQEMASRNHVYRSYLGLGYHDTLVPPVIQRNILENPGWYTAYTPYQAEIAQGRLEALLNYQTMVMDLTGMEISNASMLDEGTAAAEAMHLAYGVKGKEGKETIFVDAGCHPQTIDIIKTRAWASGLTVVLGDARTASFGPEVFAVVMQYPATDGAVEDYRAASDRAHADDALVIVATDLLALTLLAPPGEWGADVAVGNTQRFGVPMGFGGPHAAFFATKDEFKRLMPGRLIGVSRDAQGHMALRMALGTREQHIRREKATSNICTAQVLLAVIAGMYAVWHGPEGLTRIARRVHRHATLLAAGVEKLGHAVAHDVFFDTVRVQLQGRTAASVVAAADAKRINLRVLDDTSIAIALDETVTITDLHDILVALNGGAALPFPLEQLSSDIDPRFDERFARTSAFLTHPVFSRYHAEHEMLRYIRRLESRDLSLCHSMIPLGSCTMKLNATAEMFPVTWPTHGRMHPFAPSSQISGYAELFRTLEADLAEITGFAAVSLQPNAGSQGEYAGLLVIRKYHEARGDTHRDVCLIPQSAHGTNPASAAMASMKVVVVKSTTNGDIDLVDLKAKAEQHSANLAALMVTYPSTHGVFEEGIRTVCEIVHAHGGQVYMDGANMNAMVGLCRPGDIGADVCHLNLHKTFCIPHGGGGPG
;
A
#
# COMPACT_ATOMS: atom_id res chain seq x y z
N MET A 1 -24.21 -53.19 9.41
CA MET A 1 -24.49 -51.74 9.41
C MET A 1 -23.24 -51.06 8.89
N PRO A 2 -23.33 -50.14 7.92
CA PRO A 2 -22.16 -49.34 7.53
C PRO A 2 -21.66 -48.61 8.78
N ASP A 3 -20.34 -48.48 8.92
CA ASP A 3 -19.72 -47.76 10.03
C ASP A 3 -20.31 -46.34 10.10
N LEU A 4 -21.01 -46.02 11.20
CA LEU A 4 -21.61 -44.71 11.44
C LEU A 4 -20.58 -43.58 11.30
N ARG A 5 -19.28 -43.86 11.52
CA ARG A 5 -18.19 -42.91 11.31
C ARG A 5 -18.10 -42.40 9.87
N HIS A 6 -18.49 -43.20 8.89
CA HIS A 6 -18.49 -42.80 7.48
C HIS A 6 -19.57 -41.75 7.15
N TYR A 7 -20.66 -41.70 7.91
CA TYR A 7 -21.67 -40.65 7.81
C TYR A 7 -21.34 -39.42 8.67
N LEU A 8 -20.33 -39.50 9.53
CA LEU A 8 -19.84 -38.41 10.38
C LEU A 8 -18.62 -37.70 9.77
N THR A 9 -17.95 -38.31 8.79
CA THR A 9 -16.89 -37.64 8.02
C THR A 9 -17.51 -36.61 7.06
N GLU A 10 -17.06 -35.36 7.16
CA GLU A 10 -17.55 -34.28 6.29
C GLU A 10 -17.29 -34.59 4.81
N SER A 11 -18.33 -34.35 4.00
CA SER A 11 -18.29 -34.64 2.58
C SER A 11 -17.64 -33.53 1.73
N ASP A 12 -17.35 -32.36 2.31
CA ASP A 12 -16.73 -31.20 1.63
C ASP A 12 -15.56 -30.62 2.43
N THR A 13 -14.35 -30.81 1.92
CA THR A 13 -13.11 -30.23 2.47
C THR A 13 -12.55 -29.21 1.50
N PHE A 14 -11.95 -28.12 2.01
CA PHE A 14 -11.39 -27.06 1.16
C PHE A 14 -10.25 -27.55 0.26
N VAL A 15 -9.41 -28.48 0.76
CA VAL A 15 -8.22 -28.97 0.05
C VAL A 15 -8.55 -29.48 -1.35
N ARG A 16 -9.66 -30.20 -1.52
CA ARG A 16 -10.07 -30.75 -2.84
C ARG A 16 -10.58 -29.68 -3.82
N ARG A 17 -10.89 -28.48 -3.33
CA ARG A 17 -11.27 -27.31 -4.14
C ARG A 17 -10.04 -26.49 -4.51
N HIS A 18 -9.08 -26.38 -3.59
CA HIS A 18 -7.83 -25.67 -3.79
C HIS A 18 -6.85 -26.43 -4.69
N ILE A 19 -6.72 -27.74 -4.50
CA ILE A 19 -5.88 -28.63 -5.30
C ILE A 19 -6.80 -29.42 -6.24
N SER A 20 -6.69 -29.14 -7.55
CA SER A 20 -7.56 -29.76 -8.56
C SER A 20 -7.13 -31.17 -8.96
N THR A 21 -5.88 -31.55 -8.70
CA THR A 21 -5.29 -32.84 -9.07
C THR A 21 -5.92 -33.97 -8.25
N SER A 22 -6.47 -34.99 -8.92
CA SER A 22 -6.97 -36.19 -8.24
C SER A 22 -5.82 -37.11 -7.84
N MET A 23 -6.05 -38.05 -6.92
CA MET A 23 -5.03 -39.05 -6.57
C MET A 23 -4.59 -39.88 -7.78
N ALA A 24 -5.49 -40.15 -8.73
CA ALA A 24 -5.13 -40.86 -9.96
C ALA A 24 -4.20 -40.03 -10.86
N ASP A 25 -4.41 -38.71 -10.92
CA ASP A 25 -3.50 -37.82 -11.65
C ASP A 25 -2.13 -37.74 -10.94
N VAL A 26 -2.12 -37.70 -9.60
CA VAL A 26 -0.88 -37.76 -8.79
C VAL A 26 -0.12 -39.05 -9.09
N ASP A 27 -0.78 -40.20 -9.05
CA ASP A 27 -0.14 -41.50 -9.34
C ASP A 27 0.44 -41.55 -10.77
N ALA A 28 -0.30 -41.05 -11.76
CA ALA A 28 0.19 -40.98 -13.14
C ALA A 28 1.40 -40.03 -13.30
N MET A 29 1.39 -38.89 -12.59
CA MET A 29 2.53 -37.97 -12.57
C MET A 29 3.76 -38.60 -11.88
N LEU A 30 3.57 -39.30 -10.77
CA LEU A 30 4.65 -39.99 -10.06
C LEU A 30 5.25 -41.11 -10.91
N GLU A 31 4.41 -41.90 -11.59
CA GLU A 31 4.87 -42.94 -12.53
C GLU A 31 5.72 -42.33 -13.65
N ALA A 32 5.27 -41.23 -14.26
CA ALA A 32 6.02 -40.53 -15.29
C ALA A 32 7.37 -39.97 -14.79
N LEU A 33 7.45 -39.58 -13.52
CA LEU A 33 8.67 -39.11 -12.86
C LEU A 33 9.55 -40.25 -12.31
N GLY A 34 9.07 -41.49 -12.31
CA GLY A 34 9.79 -42.67 -11.82
C GLY A 34 9.74 -42.90 -10.30
N TYR A 35 8.76 -42.31 -9.61
CA TYR A 35 8.56 -42.44 -8.16
C TYR A 35 7.30 -43.25 -7.84
N LYS A 36 7.29 -43.95 -6.69
CA LYS A 36 6.12 -44.76 -6.28
C LYS A 36 5.15 -44.01 -5.38
N THR A 37 5.65 -43.01 -4.64
CA THR A 37 4.86 -42.25 -3.67
C THR A 37 5.28 -40.79 -3.69
N LEU A 38 4.38 -39.91 -3.25
CA LEU A 38 4.70 -38.49 -3.09
C LEU A 38 5.81 -38.29 -2.06
N ASP A 39 5.83 -39.05 -0.97
CA ASP A 39 6.87 -38.97 0.05
C ASP A 39 8.26 -39.29 -0.53
N GLU A 40 8.36 -40.33 -1.38
CA GLU A 40 9.62 -40.67 -2.07
C GLU A 40 10.10 -39.55 -2.99
N PHE A 41 9.19 -38.92 -3.73
CA PHE A 41 9.51 -37.77 -4.58
C PHE A 41 9.98 -36.58 -3.75
N ILE A 42 9.31 -36.28 -2.63
CA ILE A 42 9.68 -35.17 -1.76
C ILE A 42 11.03 -35.42 -1.08
N ASP A 43 11.29 -36.64 -0.59
CA ASP A 43 12.57 -36.99 0.04
C ASP A 43 13.74 -36.96 -0.96
N ALA A 44 13.47 -37.18 -2.26
CA ALA A 44 14.45 -36.98 -3.33
C ALA A 44 14.64 -35.51 -3.75
N THR A 45 13.68 -34.62 -3.42
CA THR A 45 13.67 -33.22 -3.87
C THR A 45 14.15 -32.24 -2.79
N VAL A 46 13.71 -32.43 -1.55
CA VAL A 46 14.00 -31.53 -0.43
C VAL A 46 15.11 -32.13 0.43
N PRO A 47 16.26 -31.46 0.60
CA PRO A 47 17.40 -32.01 1.34
C PRO A 47 17.03 -32.46 2.76
N ASP A 48 17.44 -33.68 3.12
CA ASP A 48 17.08 -34.31 4.41
C ASP A 48 17.45 -33.44 5.62
N GLY A 49 18.60 -32.75 5.54
CA GLY A 49 19.10 -31.89 6.61
C GLY A 49 18.19 -30.72 6.98
N ILE A 50 17.24 -30.33 6.12
CA ILE A 50 16.30 -29.23 6.38
C ILE A 50 14.84 -29.69 6.51
N ARG A 51 14.58 -31.00 6.42
CA ARG A 51 13.21 -31.54 6.47
C ARG A 51 12.56 -31.28 7.83
N PHE A 52 11.39 -30.68 7.79
CA PHE A 52 10.49 -30.58 8.93
C PHE A 52 9.64 -31.86 9.02
N ARG A 53 9.93 -32.69 10.03
CA ARG A 53 9.33 -34.04 10.18
C ARG A 53 8.17 -34.11 11.19
N ARG A 54 7.63 -32.96 11.61
CA ARG A 54 6.41 -32.89 12.43
C ARG A 54 5.31 -32.17 11.66
N THR A 55 4.06 -32.34 12.09
CA THR A 55 2.94 -31.55 11.55
C THR A 55 3.02 -30.12 12.08
N LEU A 56 2.64 -29.15 11.23
CA LEU A 56 2.49 -27.75 11.65
C LEU A 56 1.42 -27.65 12.74
N ASN A 57 1.69 -26.85 13.77
CA ASN A 57 0.76 -26.61 14.86
C ASN A 57 -0.15 -25.40 14.57
N THR A 58 -0.96 -25.48 13.51
CA THR A 58 -1.90 -24.42 13.06
C THR A 58 -3.37 -24.80 13.27
N GLY A 59 -3.63 -25.78 14.13
CA GLY A 59 -4.98 -26.32 14.37
C GLY A 59 -5.48 -27.26 13.26
N PRO A 60 -6.65 -27.88 13.46
CA PRO A 60 -7.26 -28.77 12.47
C PRO A 60 -7.79 -28.00 11.26
N ALA A 61 -7.84 -28.68 10.11
CA ALA A 61 -8.52 -28.15 8.93
C ALA A 61 -10.02 -27.94 9.21
N ARG A 62 -10.59 -26.91 8.58
CA ARG A 62 -11.99 -26.48 8.69
C ARG A 62 -12.61 -26.40 7.30
N THR A 63 -13.94 -26.49 7.22
CA THR A 63 -14.67 -26.26 5.96
C THR A 63 -14.72 -24.78 5.61
N GLU A 64 -15.03 -24.47 4.35
CA GLU A 64 -15.26 -23.08 3.90
C GLU A 64 -16.36 -22.38 4.74
N HIS A 65 -17.42 -23.12 5.09
CA HIS A 65 -18.54 -22.58 5.85
C HIS A 65 -18.18 -22.30 7.31
N GLU A 66 -17.42 -23.19 7.95
CA GLU A 66 -16.94 -22.99 9.31
C GLU A 66 -16.00 -21.77 9.39
N VAL A 67 -15.05 -21.65 8.46
CA VAL A 67 -14.12 -20.51 8.41
C VAL A 67 -14.87 -19.20 8.21
N LEU A 68 -15.84 -19.14 7.29
CA LEU A 68 -16.66 -17.94 7.10
C LEU A 68 -17.48 -17.59 8.37
N GLY A 69 -18.03 -18.59 9.05
CA GLY A 69 -18.75 -18.40 10.31
C GLY A 69 -17.85 -17.83 11.42
N GLU A 70 -16.65 -18.40 11.57
CA GLU A 70 -15.67 -17.94 12.55
C GLU A 70 -15.16 -16.54 12.24
N LEU A 71 -14.82 -16.25 10.98
CA LEU A 71 -14.42 -14.91 10.57
C LEU A 71 -15.54 -13.89 10.79
N GLN A 72 -16.80 -14.27 10.58
CA GLN A 72 -17.95 -13.41 10.85
C GLN A 72 -18.10 -13.13 12.36
N GLU A 73 -17.87 -14.12 13.22
CA GLU A 73 -17.83 -13.96 14.67
C GLU A 73 -16.68 -13.04 15.09
N MET A 74 -15.47 -13.23 14.55
CA MET A 74 -14.34 -12.32 14.74
C MET A 74 -14.70 -10.89 14.34
N ALA A 75 -15.19 -10.71 13.12
CA ALA A 75 -15.53 -9.40 12.56
C ALA A 75 -16.67 -8.71 13.33
N SER A 76 -17.60 -9.46 13.94
CA SER A 76 -18.70 -8.89 14.75
C SER A 76 -18.22 -8.16 16.01
N ARG A 77 -16.97 -8.41 16.44
CA ARG A 77 -16.32 -7.73 17.57
C ARG A 77 -15.64 -6.42 17.17
N ASN A 78 -15.60 -6.11 15.87
CA ASN A 78 -15.25 -4.77 15.41
C ASN A 78 -16.45 -3.84 15.54
N HIS A 79 -16.20 -2.60 15.92
CA HIS A 79 -17.22 -1.58 16.06
C HIS A 79 -17.04 -0.51 14.99
N VAL A 80 -17.85 -0.61 13.93
CA VAL A 80 -17.84 0.37 12.82
C VAL A 80 -18.45 1.68 13.30
N TYR A 81 -17.59 2.65 13.60
CA TYR A 81 -17.97 4.01 14.01
C TYR A 81 -17.87 4.98 12.82
N ARG A 82 -18.68 6.04 12.86
CA ARG A 82 -18.52 7.18 11.95
C ARG A 82 -17.23 7.90 12.34
N SER A 83 -16.20 7.78 11.51
CA SER A 83 -14.85 8.23 11.89
C SER A 83 -14.45 9.48 11.14
N TYR A 84 -14.39 10.62 11.85
CA TYR A 84 -14.00 11.93 11.30
C TYR A 84 -12.58 12.31 11.72
N LEU A 85 -11.69 11.30 11.73
CA LEU A 85 -10.31 11.43 12.18
C LEU A 85 -9.41 12.07 11.11
N GLY A 86 -9.73 11.88 9.82
CA GLY A 86 -8.96 12.39 8.69
C GLY A 86 -7.64 11.64 8.53
N LEU A 87 -6.51 12.36 8.60
CA LEU A 87 -5.16 11.77 8.49
C LEU A 87 -4.94 10.99 7.19
N GLY A 88 -5.54 11.44 6.09
CA GLY A 88 -5.41 10.82 4.76
C GLY A 88 -6.41 9.69 4.48
N TYR A 89 -7.32 9.39 5.43
CA TYR A 89 -8.37 8.38 5.27
C TYR A 89 -9.74 9.00 5.53
N HIS A 90 -10.65 8.82 4.57
CA HIS A 90 -11.99 9.41 4.60
C HIS A 90 -12.99 8.35 4.13
N ASP A 91 -14.13 8.21 4.82
CA ASP A 91 -15.13 7.24 4.34
C ASP A 91 -15.68 7.69 2.97
N THR A 92 -16.06 6.72 2.14
CA THR A 92 -16.50 6.99 0.76
C THR A 92 -17.58 6.01 0.35
N LEU A 93 -18.45 6.45 -0.55
CA LEU A 93 -19.50 5.64 -1.13
C LEU A 93 -18.95 4.89 -2.34
N VAL A 94 -18.49 3.65 -2.12
CA VAL A 94 -18.08 2.76 -3.20
C VAL A 94 -19.28 2.50 -4.13
N PRO A 95 -19.22 2.89 -5.43
CA PRO A 95 -20.34 2.63 -6.33
C PRO A 95 -20.60 1.12 -6.43
N PRO A 96 -21.84 0.64 -6.18
CA PRO A 96 -22.13 -0.80 -6.17
C PRO A 96 -21.77 -1.52 -7.47
N VAL A 97 -21.89 -0.83 -8.62
CA VAL A 97 -21.48 -1.35 -9.93
C VAL A 97 -19.98 -1.62 -10.00
N ILE A 98 -19.15 -0.81 -9.34
CA ILE A 98 -17.69 -0.98 -9.29
C ILE A 98 -17.32 -2.07 -8.28
N GLN A 99 -17.91 -2.05 -7.08
CA GLN A 99 -17.67 -3.10 -6.08
C GLN A 99 -17.96 -4.48 -6.66
N ARG A 100 -19.16 -4.68 -7.21
CA ARG A 100 -19.60 -5.98 -7.70
C ARG A 100 -18.84 -6.45 -8.94
N ASN A 101 -18.57 -5.55 -9.89
CA ASN A 101 -18.06 -5.95 -11.21
C ASN A 101 -16.55 -5.77 -11.38
N ILE A 102 -15.85 -5.24 -10.38
CA ILE A 102 -14.37 -5.13 -10.35
C ILE A 102 -13.81 -5.77 -9.08
N LEU A 103 -14.12 -5.22 -7.89
CA LEU A 103 -13.53 -5.69 -6.63
C LEU A 103 -13.93 -7.15 -6.32
N GLU A 104 -15.18 -7.51 -6.57
CA GLU A 104 -15.73 -8.86 -6.35
C GLU A 104 -15.74 -9.71 -7.63
N ASN A 105 -15.02 -9.29 -8.68
CA ASN A 105 -14.98 -10.00 -9.96
C ASN A 105 -13.60 -10.64 -10.22
N PRO A 106 -13.50 -11.99 -10.24
CA PRO A 106 -12.22 -12.68 -10.47
C PRO A 106 -11.63 -12.39 -11.86
N GLY A 107 -12.43 -11.94 -12.83
CA GLY A 107 -11.94 -11.46 -14.11
C GLY A 107 -10.95 -10.28 -14.00
N TRP A 108 -11.08 -9.47 -12.94
CA TRP A 108 -10.23 -8.31 -12.68
C TRP A 108 -9.11 -8.58 -11.68
N TYR A 109 -9.38 -9.36 -10.62
CA TYR A 109 -8.40 -9.52 -9.54
C TYR A 109 -7.45 -10.70 -9.67
N THR A 110 -7.69 -11.67 -10.56
CA THR A 110 -6.85 -12.90 -10.62
C THR A 110 -5.65 -12.80 -11.57
N ALA A 111 -5.67 -11.90 -12.54
CA ALA A 111 -4.50 -11.66 -13.39
C ALA A 111 -3.39 -10.96 -12.58
N TYR A 112 -2.15 -10.99 -13.09
CA TYR A 112 -1.04 -10.22 -12.50
C TYR A 112 -0.57 -9.11 -13.44
N THR A 113 0.57 -8.52 -13.09
CA THR A 113 1.26 -7.46 -13.84
C THR A 113 1.13 -7.67 -15.35
N PRO A 114 0.78 -6.64 -16.14
CA PRO A 114 0.58 -6.74 -17.59
C PRO A 114 1.90 -6.88 -18.38
N TYR A 115 2.70 -7.90 -18.06
CA TYR A 115 3.93 -8.24 -18.76
C TYR A 115 3.69 -8.60 -20.23
N GLN A 116 2.59 -9.31 -20.50
CA GLN A 116 2.11 -9.64 -21.83
C GLN A 116 1.00 -8.64 -22.21
N ALA A 117 1.38 -7.56 -22.90
CA ALA A 117 0.50 -6.41 -23.10
C ALA A 117 -0.71 -6.73 -24.00
N GLU A 118 -0.52 -7.61 -24.98
CA GLU A 118 -1.50 -8.01 -25.99
C GLU A 118 -2.75 -8.67 -25.38
N ILE A 119 -2.59 -9.31 -24.23
CA ILE A 119 -3.65 -9.99 -23.45
C ILE A 119 -3.93 -9.28 -22.12
N ALA A 120 -3.67 -7.96 -22.09
CA ALA A 120 -3.82 -7.11 -20.91
C ALA A 120 -4.31 -5.68 -21.24
N GLN A 121 -4.86 -5.46 -22.44
CA GLN A 121 -5.24 -4.12 -22.89
C GLN A 121 -6.35 -3.49 -22.04
N GLY A 122 -7.21 -4.29 -21.40
CA GLY A 122 -8.27 -3.83 -20.52
C GLY A 122 -7.73 -3.11 -19.28
N ARG A 123 -6.94 -3.80 -18.45
CA ARG A 123 -6.33 -3.17 -17.26
C ARG A 123 -5.30 -2.10 -17.61
N LEU A 124 -4.60 -2.22 -18.75
CA LEU A 124 -3.73 -1.15 -19.24
C LEU A 124 -4.52 0.12 -19.58
N GLU A 125 -5.69 0.02 -20.20
CA GLU A 125 -6.57 1.18 -20.47
C GLU A 125 -7.09 1.77 -19.16
N ALA A 126 -7.52 0.94 -18.21
CA ALA A 126 -7.96 1.42 -16.89
C ALA A 126 -6.85 2.14 -16.10
N LEU A 127 -5.61 1.65 -16.16
CA LEU A 127 -4.45 2.33 -15.56
C LEU A 127 -4.05 3.62 -16.29
N LEU A 128 -4.26 3.69 -17.62
CA LEU A 128 -4.08 4.93 -18.35
C LEU A 128 -5.14 5.97 -17.96
N ASN A 129 -6.39 5.55 -17.71
CA ASN A 129 -7.43 6.43 -17.17
C ASN A 129 -7.03 6.95 -15.79
N TYR A 130 -6.51 6.08 -14.92
CA TYR A 130 -5.97 6.48 -13.61
C TYR A 130 -4.85 7.53 -13.74
N GLN A 131 -3.85 7.29 -14.61
CA GLN A 131 -2.78 8.25 -14.85
C GLN A 131 -3.33 9.59 -15.35
N THR A 132 -4.29 9.55 -16.28
CA THR A 132 -4.92 10.76 -16.85
C THR A 132 -5.67 11.53 -15.78
N MET A 133 -6.42 10.83 -14.93
CA MET A 133 -7.13 11.42 -13.81
C MET A 133 -6.16 12.13 -12.84
N VAL A 134 -5.06 11.47 -12.46
CA VAL A 134 -4.06 12.07 -11.57
C VAL A 134 -3.41 13.28 -12.22
N MET A 135 -2.98 13.20 -13.49
CA MET A 135 -2.35 14.32 -14.21
C MET A 135 -3.30 15.53 -14.26
N ASP A 136 -4.54 15.33 -14.70
CA ASP A 136 -5.53 16.40 -14.79
C ASP A 136 -5.84 17.03 -13.42
N LEU A 137 -5.99 16.22 -12.37
CA LEU A 137 -6.34 16.73 -11.05
C LEU A 137 -5.17 17.45 -10.37
N THR A 138 -3.94 16.98 -10.55
CA THR A 138 -2.74 17.57 -9.92
C THR A 138 -2.09 18.68 -10.74
N GLY A 139 -2.47 18.83 -12.01
CA GLY A 139 -1.83 19.77 -12.94
C GLY A 139 -0.41 19.37 -13.34
N MET A 140 -0.02 18.11 -13.11
CA MET A 140 1.31 17.58 -13.43
C MET A 140 1.33 16.93 -14.82
N GLU A 141 2.53 16.81 -15.39
CA GLU A 141 2.71 16.39 -16.78
C GLU A 141 2.71 14.87 -16.98
N ILE A 142 3.09 14.11 -15.95
CA ILE A 142 3.17 12.65 -16.00
C ILE A 142 2.85 12.02 -14.64
N SER A 143 2.10 10.91 -14.63
CA SER A 143 1.79 10.11 -13.44
C SER A 143 2.17 8.65 -13.65
N ASN A 144 2.59 7.97 -12.59
CA ASN A 144 2.81 6.53 -12.61
C ASN A 144 1.49 5.74 -12.44
N ALA A 145 1.59 4.40 -12.52
CA ALA A 145 0.49 3.45 -12.39
C ALA A 145 0.37 2.90 -10.95
N SER A 146 0.39 3.83 -9.98
CA SER A 146 0.27 3.68 -8.52
C SER A 146 1.57 3.43 -7.72
N MET A 147 1.47 3.80 -6.44
CA MET A 147 2.40 3.55 -5.34
C MET A 147 1.64 2.82 -4.20
N LEU A 148 2.36 2.43 -3.14
CA LEU A 148 1.83 1.58 -2.06
C LEU A 148 0.90 2.31 -1.10
N ASP A 149 1.30 3.50 -0.64
CA ASP A 149 0.54 4.39 0.23
C ASP A 149 1.13 5.82 0.15
N GLU A 150 0.47 6.80 0.77
CA GLU A 150 0.89 8.21 0.71
C GLU A 150 2.29 8.44 1.29
N GLY A 151 2.59 7.84 2.44
CA GLY A 151 3.88 8.05 3.11
C GLY A 151 5.05 7.49 2.31
N THR A 152 4.89 6.31 1.73
CA THR A 152 5.88 5.71 0.82
C THR A 152 6.00 6.49 -0.49
N ALA A 153 4.91 7.02 -1.04
CA ALA A 153 4.96 7.90 -2.22
C ALA A 153 5.73 9.20 -1.92
N ALA A 154 5.54 9.81 -0.75
CA ALA A 154 6.28 10.99 -0.32
C ALA A 154 7.77 10.71 -0.09
N ALA A 155 8.11 9.55 0.48
CA ALA A 155 9.51 9.13 0.61
C ALA A 155 10.18 8.85 -0.75
N GLU A 156 9.44 8.32 -1.72
CA GLU A 156 9.94 8.14 -3.08
C GLU A 156 10.10 9.48 -3.81
N ALA A 157 9.28 10.48 -3.48
CA ALA A 157 9.45 11.84 -3.99
C ALA A 157 10.72 12.48 -3.43
N MET A 158 11.02 12.24 -2.14
CA MET A 158 12.30 12.61 -1.54
C MET A 158 13.47 11.96 -2.27
N HIS A 159 13.43 10.64 -2.56
CA HIS A 159 14.51 9.97 -3.28
C HIS A 159 14.67 10.48 -4.72
N LEU A 160 13.58 10.76 -5.43
CA LEU A 160 13.61 11.39 -6.74
C LEU A 160 14.29 12.77 -6.65
N ALA A 161 13.87 13.62 -5.71
CA ALA A 161 14.42 14.95 -5.55
C ALA A 161 15.91 14.92 -5.17
N TYR A 162 16.32 13.99 -4.30
CA TYR A 162 17.72 13.76 -3.98
C TYR A 162 18.51 13.27 -5.21
N GLY A 163 17.94 12.42 -6.05
CA GLY A 163 18.56 11.99 -7.31
C GLY A 163 18.80 13.14 -8.31
N VAL A 164 17.98 14.20 -8.24
CA VAL A 164 18.12 15.41 -9.08
C VAL A 164 19.05 16.44 -8.44
N LYS A 165 18.87 16.75 -7.16
CA LYS A 165 19.46 17.91 -6.45
C LYS A 165 20.48 17.55 -5.36
N GLY A 166 20.55 16.30 -4.94
CA GLY A 166 21.38 15.81 -3.81
C GLY A 166 22.89 15.76 -4.08
N LYS A 167 23.44 16.81 -4.67
CA LYS A 167 24.87 16.98 -4.94
C LYS A 167 25.36 18.23 -4.20
N GLU A 168 26.68 18.39 -4.11
CA GLU A 168 27.31 19.62 -3.58
C GLU A 168 26.98 19.92 -2.10
N GLY A 169 26.75 18.88 -1.28
CA GLY A 169 26.45 19.03 0.16
C GLY A 169 24.96 19.12 0.50
N LYS A 170 24.07 19.09 -0.51
CA LYS A 170 22.61 19.12 -0.32
C LYS A 170 22.06 17.81 0.25
N GLU A 171 22.15 17.64 1.56
CA GLU A 171 21.76 16.43 2.30
C GLU A 171 20.53 16.65 3.22
N THR A 172 19.91 17.83 3.17
CA THR A 172 18.76 18.18 4.01
C THR A 172 17.46 18.20 3.24
N ILE A 173 16.43 17.58 3.79
CA ILE A 173 15.02 17.73 3.37
C ILE A 173 14.26 18.53 4.42
N PHE A 174 13.55 19.55 3.98
CA PHE A 174 12.59 20.26 4.83
C PHE A 174 11.22 19.61 4.68
N VAL A 175 10.53 19.35 5.80
CA VAL A 175 9.18 18.80 5.80
C VAL A 175 8.29 19.71 6.65
N ASP A 176 7.21 20.19 6.04
CA ASP A 176 6.24 21.03 6.71
C ASP A 176 5.55 20.25 7.86
N ALA A 177 5.41 20.89 9.01
CA ALA A 177 4.78 20.30 10.19
C ALA A 177 3.27 20.03 9.99
N GLY A 178 2.65 20.64 8.98
CA GLY A 178 1.29 20.41 8.53
C GLY A 178 1.12 19.13 7.71
N CYS A 179 2.18 18.38 7.39
CA CYS A 179 2.05 17.04 6.82
C CYS A 179 1.41 16.04 7.79
N HIS A 180 0.83 14.96 7.26
CA HIS A 180 0.32 13.89 8.10
C HIS A 180 1.45 13.24 8.94
N PRO A 181 1.21 12.93 10.23
CA PRO A 181 2.25 12.42 11.13
C PRO A 181 2.88 11.11 10.61
N GLN A 182 2.08 10.19 10.08
CA GLN A 182 2.58 8.94 9.51
C GLN A 182 3.40 9.16 8.22
N THR A 183 3.08 10.19 7.43
CA THR A 183 3.87 10.59 6.25
C THR A 183 5.24 11.11 6.70
N ILE A 184 5.27 11.95 7.74
CA ILE A 184 6.51 12.46 8.35
C ILE A 184 7.37 11.30 8.87
N ASP A 185 6.77 10.33 9.58
CA ASP A 185 7.51 9.20 10.16
C ASP A 185 8.11 8.27 9.10
N ILE A 186 7.40 8.05 7.98
CA ILE A 186 7.94 7.27 6.85
C ILE A 186 9.08 8.04 6.17
N ILE A 187 8.94 9.35 5.95
CA ILE A 187 10.03 10.19 5.40
C ILE A 187 11.25 10.14 6.33
N LYS A 188 11.07 10.32 7.64
CA LYS A 188 12.17 10.23 8.62
C LYS A 188 12.88 8.88 8.57
N THR A 189 12.12 7.80 8.49
CA THR A 189 12.68 6.44 8.41
C THR A 189 13.53 6.26 7.15
N ARG A 190 13.03 6.73 6.00
CA ARG A 190 13.70 6.63 4.71
C ARG A 190 14.92 7.56 4.62
N ALA A 191 14.80 8.77 5.14
CA ALA A 191 15.89 9.73 5.25
C ALA A 191 17.01 9.18 6.14
N TRP A 192 16.68 8.66 7.33
CA TRP A 192 17.64 8.02 8.22
C TRP A 192 18.38 6.86 7.54
N ALA A 193 17.65 5.99 6.82
CA ALA A 193 18.26 4.90 6.09
C ALA A 193 19.28 5.41 5.05
N SER A 194 18.94 6.48 4.33
CA SER A 194 19.79 7.14 3.34
C SER A 194 20.85 8.11 3.90
N GLY A 195 20.91 8.30 5.23
CA GLY A 195 21.85 9.24 5.86
C GLY A 195 21.50 10.72 5.63
N LEU A 196 20.24 11.03 5.30
CA LEU A 196 19.75 12.38 5.04
C LEU A 196 19.20 13.03 6.32
N THR A 197 19.30 14.36 6.38
CA THR A 197 18.79 15.15 7.51
C THR A 197 17.37 15.63 7.24
N VAL A 198 16.46 15.45 8.20
CA VAL A 198 15.08 15.98 8.12
C VAL A 198 14.95 17.19 9.05
N VAL A 199 14.52 18.32 8.50
CA VAL A 199 14.14 19.51 9.27
C VAL A 199 12.63 19.66 9.24
N LEU A 200 12.01 19.78 10.42
CA LEU A 200 10.58 20.07 10.55
C LEU A 200 10.35 21.54 10.85
N GLY A 201 9.38 22.17 10.18
CA GLY A 201 9.01 23.56 10.44
C GLY A 201 7.79 24.01 9.66
N ASP A 202 7.50 25.32 9.68
CA ASP A 202 6.45 25.95 8.87
C ASP A 202 7.06 26.47 7.56
N ALA A 203 6.71 25.83 6.44
CA ALA A 203 7.25 26.14 5.13
C ALA A 203 6.91 27.57 4.66
N ARG A 204 5.83 28.17 5.17
CA ARG A 204 5.39 29.52 4.78
C ARG A 204 6.35 30.60 5.29
N THR A 205 7.04 30.35 6.39
CA THR A 205 7.92 31.32 7.05
C THR A 205 9.40 30.92 7.02
N ALA A 206 9.70 29.64 6.75
CA ALA A 206 11.06 29.13 6.73
C ALA A 206 11.91 29.75 5.60
N SER A 207 13.20 29.90 5.92
CA SER A 207 14.29 30.03 4.96
C SER A 207 14.97 28.67 4.86
N PHE A 208 15.06 28.09 3.66
CA PHE A 208 15.52 26.72 3.46
C PHE A 208 17.05 26.67 3.43
N GLY A 209 17.68 27.57 2.69
CA GLY A 209 19.13 27.67 2.59
C GLY A 209 19.73 26.64 1.61
N PRO A 210 21.04 26.76 1.33
CA PRO A 210 21.68 26.06 0.21
C PRO A 210 21.83 24.56 0.42
N GLU A 211 21.71 24.05 1.65
CA GLU A 211 21.86 22.62 1.98
C GLU A 211 20.58 21.80 1.72
N VAL A 212 19.46 22.48 1.44
CA VAL A 212 18.15 21.85 1.24
C VAL A 212 18.01 21.42 -0.21
N PHE A 213 17.75 20.12 -0.44
CA PHE A 213 17.49 19.60 -1.79
C PHE A 213 15.99 19.54 -2.12
N ALA A 214 15.12 19.48 -1.10
CA ALA A 214 13.68 19.40 -1.28
C ALA A 214 12.91 19.98 -0.09
N VAL A 215 11.70 20.46 -0.39
CA VAL A 215 10.71 20.93 0.58
C VAL A 215 9.42 20.15 0.36
N VAL A 216 8.93 19.49 1.41
CA VAL A 216 7.68 18.73 1.41
C VAL A 216 6.59 19.52 2.12
N MET A 217 5.43 19.66 1.50
CA MET A 217 4.26 20.37 2.02
C MET A 217 2.99 19.51 1.87
N GLN A 218 1.94 19.82 2.65
CA GLN A 218 0.64 19.17 2.52
C GLN A 218 -0.45 20.20 2.16
N TYR A 219 -1.30 19.86 1.19
CA TYR A 219 -2.34 20.74 0.67
C TYR A 219 -3.65 19.98 0.38
N PRO A 220 -4.72 20.14 1.18
CA PRO A 220 -4.80 20.86 2.47
C PRO A 220 -3.90 20.24 3.55
N ALA A 221 -3.57 21.01 4.58
CA ALA A 221 -2.77 20.56 5.72
C ALA A 221 -3.51 19.51 6.57
N THR A 222 -2.76 18.81 7.43
CA THR A 222 -3.27 17.71 8.25
C THR A 222 -4.38 18.11 9.21
N ASP A 223 -4.46 19.37 9.61
CA ASP A 223 -5.51 19.91 10.48
C ASP A 223 -6.56 20.74 9.71
N GLY A 224 -6.49 20.72 8.38
CA GLY A 224 -7.50 21.26 7.47
C GLY A 224 -7.17 22.58 6.81
N ALA A 225 -6.11 23.27 7.24
CA ALA A 225 -5.74 24.57 6.67
C ALA A 225 -5.47 24.48 5.16
N VAL A 226 -6.00 25.44 4.40
CA VAL A 226 -5.61 25.68 3.00
C VAL A 226 -4.72 26.91 2.97
N GLU A 227 -3.45 26.69 2.62
CA GLU A 227 -2.38 27.69 2.71
C GLU A 227 -1.85 28.06 1.32
N ASP A 228 -1.39 29.31 1.14
CA ASP A 228 -0.78 29.76 -0.12
C ASP A 228 0.72 29.49 -0.12
N TYR A 229 1.09 28.40 -0.75
CA TYR A 229 2.49 27.97 -0.83
C TYR A 229 3.27 28.57 -1.99
N ARG A 230 2.70 29.44 -2.85
CA ARG A 230 3.42 30.06 -3.99
C ARG A 230 4.74 30.69 -3.58
N ALA A 231 4.71 31.54 -2.55
CA ALA A 231 5.90 32.21 -2.06
C ALA A 231 6.91 31.23 -1.42
N ALA A 232 6.45 30.12 -0.84
CA ALA A 232 7.34 29.08 -0.31
C ALA A 232 7.99 28.29 -1.46
N SER A 233 7.24 27.96 -2.52
CA SER A 233 7.76 27.34 -3.73
C SER A 233 8.82 28.20 -4.41
N ASP A 234 8.55 29.51 -4.58
CA ASP A 234 9.50 30.45 -5.18
C ASP A 234 10.82 30.51 -4.38
N ARG A 235 10.74 30.50 -3.03
CA ARG A 235 11.92 30.45 -2.17
C ARG A 235 12.68 29.13 -2.30
N ALA A 236 11.98 28.00 -2.31
CA ALA A 236 12.61 26.70 -2.48
C ALA A 236 13.35 26.61 -3.83
N HIS A 237 12.74 27.07 -4.91
CA HIS A 237 13.38 27.13 -6.23
C HIS A 237 14.55 28.12 -6.29
N ALA A 238 14.47 29.26 -5.59
CA ALA A 238 15.58 30.20 -5.49
C ALA A 238 16.82 29.61 -4.78
N ASP A 239 16.60 28.71 -3.82
CA ASP A 239 17.65 27.93 -3.15
C ASP A 239 18.00 26.62 -3.92
N ASP A 240 17.47 26.45 -5.14
CA ASP A 240 17.69 25.29 -6.00
C ASP A 240 17.24 23.95 -5.37
N ALA A 241 16.16 23.98 -4.58
CA ALA A 241 15.46 22.81 -4.03
C ALA A 241 14.22 22.47 -4.86
N LEU A 242 13.75 21.21 -4.83
CA LEU A 242 12.46 20.83 -5.44
C LEU A 242 11.30 20.93 -4.44
N VAL A 243 10.10 21.18 -4.94
CA VAL A 243 8.87 21.27 -4.17
C VAL A 243 8.04 19.98 -4.34
N ILE A 244 7.80 19.30 -3.23
CA ILE A 244 7.00 18.07 -3.15
C ILE A 244 5.72 18.37 -2.39
N VAL A 245 4.57 17.97 -2.93
CA VAL A 245 3.26 18.29 -2.33
C VAL A 245 2.45 17.02 -2.15
N ALA A 246 2.16 16.67 -0.90
CA ALA A 246 1.16 15.67 -0.55
C ALA A 246 -0.23 16.32 -0.58
N THR A 247 -1.20 15.74 -1.28
CA THR A 247 -2.48 16.41 -1.56
C THR A 247 -3.65 15.43 -1.70
N ASP A 248 -4.87 15.97 -1.69
CA ASP A 248 -6.13 15.24 -1.77
C ASP A 248 -6.85 15.50 -3.11
N LEU A 249 -7.07 14.43 -3.89
CA LEU A 249 -7.67 14.55 -5.22
C LEU A 249 -9.10 15.10 -5.23
N LEU A 250 -9.89 14.89 -4.17
CA LEU A 250 -11.24 15.45 -4.07
C LEU A 250 -11.17 16.95 -3.81
N ALA A 251 -10.27 17.39 -2.92
CA ALA A 251 -10.02 18.80 -2.64
C ALA A 251 -9.58 19.55 -3.92
N LEU A 252 -8.72 18.92 -4.73
CA LEU A 252 -8.25 19.47 -6.01
C LEU A 252 -9.31 19.61 -7.10
N THR A 253 -10.54 19.13 -6.88
CA THR A 253 -11.65 19.48 -7.79
C THR A 253 -12.12 20.93 -7.62
N LEU A 254 -11.87 21.53 -6.45
CA LEU A 254 -12.23 22.91 -6.11
C LEU A 254 -11.00 23.81 -5.92
N LEU A 255 -9.88 23.25 -5.49
CA LEU A 255 -8.66 23.97 -5.19
C LEU A 255 -7.68 24.01 -6.37
N ALA A 256 -6.99 25.14 -6.55
CA ALA A 256 -5.92 25.30 -7.53
C ALA A 256 -4.86 24.21 -7.29
N PRO A 257 -4.60 23.35 -8.28
CA PRO A 257 -3.78 22.16 -8.10
C PRO A 257 -2.28 22.48 -8.02
N PRO A 258 -1.47 21.60 -7.40
CA PRO A 258 -0.05 21.84 -7.14
C PRO A 258 0.78 22.29 -8.37
N GLY A 259 0.49 21.72 -9.54
CA GLY A 259 1.19 22.09 -10.77
C GLY A 259 1.01 23.55 -11.19
N GLU A 260 -0.06 24.22 -10.78
CA GLU A 260 -0.35 25.62 -11.13
C GLU A 260 0.42 26.64 -10.28
N TRP A 261 0.99 26.21 -9.15
CA TRP A 261 1.70 27.11 -8.22
C TRP A 261 3.15 26.71 -7.92
N GLY A 262 3.71 25.81 -8.74
CA GLY A 262 5.14 25.53 -8.74
C GLY A 262 5.57 24.22 -8.08
N ALA A 263 4.67 23.27 -7.86
CA ALA A 263 5.09 21.93 -7.43
C ALA A 263 5.92 21.21 -8.52
N ASP A 264 6.93 20.45 -8.10
CA ASP A 264 7.72 19.57 -8.97
C ASP A 264 7.24 18.12 -8.90
N VAL A 265 6.69 17.73 -7.75
CA VAL A 265 6.10 16.41 -7.50
C VAL A 265 4.82 16.57 -6.70
N ALA A 266 3.75 15.88 -7.10
CA ALA A 266 2.51 15.75 -6.35
C ALA A 266 2.28 14.27 -5.98
N VAL A 267 1.99 14.01 -4.71
CA VAL A 267 1.73 12.67 -4.16
C VAL A 267 0.48 12.68 -3.29
N GLY A 268 -0.05 11.52 -2.95
CA GLY A 268 -1.20 11.40 -2.06
C GLY A 268 -1.90 10.06 -2.23
N ASN A 269 -3.06 9.93 -1.59
CA ASN A 269 -3.88 8.72 -1.65
C ASN A 269 -5.10 8.93 -2.56
N THR A 270 -5.47 7.92 -3.36
CA THR A 270 -6.73 7.92 -4.13
C THR A 270 -7.87 7.21 -3.40
N GLN A 271 -7.70 6.84 -2.13
CA GLN A 271 -8.65 6.03 -1.34
C GLN A 271 -10.09 6.55 -1.41
N ARG A 272 -10.29 7.86 -1.17
CA ARG A 272 -11.63 8.46 -1.13
C ARG A 272 -12.33 8.55 -2.49
N PHE A 273 -11.71 8.04 -3.55
CA PHE A 273 -12.35 7.80 -4.84
C PHE A 273 -12.88 6.37 -4.90
N GLY A 274 -13.84 6.06 -4.02
CA GLY A 274 -14.59 4.82 -4.06
C GLY A 274 -13.81 3.56 -3.65
N VAL A 275 -12.76 3.67 -2.83
CA VAL A 275 -12.08 2.52 -2.22
C VAL A 275 -12.36 2.51 -0.70
N PRO A 276 -12.79 1.38 -0.09
CA PRO A 276 -13.01 1.31 1.36
C PRO A 276 -11.75 1.67 2.16
N MET A 277 -11.90 2.23 3.37
CA MET A 277 -10.75 2.56 4.25
C MET A 277 -9.92 1.33 4.64
N GLY A 278 -10.55 0.16 4.75
CA GLY A 278 -9.87 -1.14 4.89
C GLY A 278 -8.95 -1.27 6.11
N PHE A 279 -9.20 -0.48 7.17
CA PHE A 279 -8.30 -0.38 8.32
C PHE A 279 -6.85 -0.05 7.94
N GLY A 280 -6.66 0.75 6.88
CA GLY A 280 -5.37 1.23 6.42
C GLY A 280 -5.06 0.88 4.96
N GLY A 281 -5.75 -0.08 4.37
CA GLY A 281 -5.53 -0.45 2.98
C GLY A 281 -6.32 -1.68 2.51
N PRO A 282 -6.09 -2.10 1.26
CA PRO A 282 -5.12 -1.51 0.34
C PRO A 282 -5.70 -0.29 -0.40
N HIS A 283 -4.85 0.70 -0.72
CA HIS A 283 -5.21 1.88 -1.51
C HIS A 283 -4.12 2.22 -2.50
N ALA A 284 -4.46 2.71 -3.69
CA ALA A 284 -3.48 3.23 -4.60
C ALA A 284 -3.05 4.64 -4.18
N ALA A 285 -1.76 4.81 -3.88
CA ALA A 285 -1.18 6.14 -3.83
C ALA A 285 -0.84 6.63 -5.24
N PHE A 286 -0.97 7.92 -5.48
CA PHE A 286 -0.56 8.54 -6.73
C PHE A 286 0.80 9.20 -6.60
N PHE A 287 1.51 9.25 -7.73
CA PHE A 287 2.79 9.95 -7.86
C PHE A 287 2.82 10.60 -9.24
N ALA A 288 2.80 11.92 -9.27
CA ALA A 288 2.86 12.71 -10.49
C ALA A 288 3.96 13.77 -10.42
N THR A 289 4.59 14.05 -11.55
CA THR A 289 5.76 14.93 -11.63
C THR A 289 5.87 15.57 -13.01
N LYS A 290 6.88 16.41 -13.22
CA LYS A 290 7.22 16.99 -14.52
C LYS A 290 7.82 15.93 -15.45
N ASP A 291 7.58 16.02 -16.76
CA ASP A 291 8.04 15.06 -17.76
C ASP A 291 9.57 14.94 -17.78
N GLU A 292 10.29 16.03 -17.45
CA GLU A 292 11.75 16.03 -17.33
C GLU A 292 12.28 14.98 -16.33
N PHE A 293 11.51 14.66 -15.29
CA PHE A 293 11.88 13.69 -14.24
C PHE A 293 11.43 12.26 -14.53
N LYS A 294 10.79 11.97 -15.67
CA LYS A 294 10.24 10.64 -15.99
C LYS A 294 11.24 9.47 -15.91
N ARG A 295 12.54 9.74 -16.07
CA ARG A 295 13.60 8.72 -15.97
C ARG A 295 13.93 8.33 -14.53
N LEU A 296 13.52 9.13 -13.56
CA LEU A 296 13.68 8.88 -12.12
C LEU A 296 12.37 8.46 -11.44
N MET A 297 11.24 8.51 -12.16
CA MET A 297 9.93 8.14 -11.62
C MET A 297 9.93 6.70 -11.04
N PRO A 298 9.39 6.50 -9.83
CA PRO A 298 9.21 5.17 -9.23
C PRO A 298 8.04 4.42 -9.85
N GLY A 299 8.10 3.09 -9.82
CA GLY A 299 7.00 2.23 -10.23
C GLY A 299 6.72 2.21 -11.75
N ARG A 300 5.63 1.53 -12.08
CA ARG A 300 5.21 1.26 -13.47
C ARG A 300 4.62 2.51 -14.10
N LEU A 301 4.73 2.62 -15.42
CA LEU A 301 4.14 3.70 -16.21
C LEU A 301 3.50 3.08 -17.45
N ILE A 302 2.23 3.36 -17.70
CA ILE A 302 1.53 2.94 -18.91
C ILE A 302 1.73 3.99 -19.99
N GLY A 303 2.12 3.54 -21.18
CA GLY A 303 2.33 4.38 -22.35
C GLY A 303 1.53 3.89 -23.56
N VAL A 304 1.13 4.85 -24.38
CA VAL A 304 0.52 4.61 -25.69
C VAL A 304 1.62 4.26 -26.70
N SER A 305 1.38 3.23 -27.49
CA SER A 305 2.27 2.71 -28.52
C SER A 305 1.49 2.26 -29.75
N ARG A 306 2.11 1.45 -30.62
CA ARG A 306 1.46 0.85 -31.80
C ARG A 306 1.76 -0.63 -31.90
N ASP A 307 0.78 -1.41 -32.35
CA ASP A 307 0.96 -2.83 -32.67
C ASP A 307 1.65 -3.04 -34.04
N ALA A 308 1.85 -4.29 -34.44
CA ALA A 308 2.47 -4.66 -35.70
C ALA A 308 1.65 -4.24 -36.95
N GLN A 309 0.34 -4.01 -36.79
CA GLN A 309 -0.56 -3.54 -37.84
C GLN A 309 -0.72 -2.01 -37.85
N GLY A 310 -0.07 -1.30 -36.91
CA GLY A 310 -0.09 0.16 -36.79
C GLY A 310 -1.27 0.70 -35.98
N HIS A 311 -2.10 -0.14 -35.36
CA HIS A 311 -3.16 0.30 -34.47
C HIS A 311 -2.58 0.81 -33.15
N MET A 312 -3.30 1.73 -32.50
CA MET A 312 -2.96 2.18 -31.15
C MET A 312 -3.07 1.01 -30.16
N ALA A 313 -2.02 0.79 -29.38
CA ALA A 313 -1.95 -0.24 -28.35
C ALA A 313 -1.22 0.28 -27.11
N LEU A 314 -1.55 -0.25 -25.93
CA LEU A 314 -0.98 0.16 -24.65
C LEU A 314 0.09 -0.83 -24.18
N ARG A 315 1.08 -0.35 -23.42
CA ARG A 315 2.09 -1.19 -22.77
C ARG A 315 2.73 -0.51 -21.57
N MET A 316 3.45 -1.26 -20.74
CA MET A 316 4.38 -0.67 -19.79
C MET A 316 5.54 0.02 -20.52
N ALA A 317 5.80 1.27 -20.18
CA ALA A 317 6.78 2.16 -20.77
C ALA A 317 7.96 2.41 -19.81
N LEU A 318 9.14 2.69 -20.39
CA LEU A 318 10.37 2.99 -19.63
C LEU A 318 10.72 1.93 -18.56
N GLY A 319 10.48 0.66 -18.85
CA GLY A 319 10.70 -0.44 -17.89
C GLY A 319 12.15 -0.58 -17.40
N THR A 320 13.12 0.02 -18.10
CA THR A 320 14.52 0.04 -17.66
C THR A 320 14.75 0.81 -16.36
N ARG A 321 13.76 1.54 -15.83
CA ARG A 321 13.81 2.16 -14.50
C ARG A 321 13.62 1.15 -13.36
N GLU A 322 12.94 0.05 -13.64
CA GLU A 322 12.42 -0.87 -12.64
C GLU A 322 13.45 -1.93 -12.21
N GLN A 323 13.25 -2.46 -11.00
CA GLN A 323 14.14 -3.42 -10.32
C GLN A 323 14.50 -4.66 -11.16
N HIS A 324 13.58 -5.16 -11.99
CA HIS A 324 13.77 -6.39 -12.75
C HIS A 324 14.80 -6.24 -13.89
N ILE A 325 15.13 -5.00 -14.28
CA ILE A 325 16.18 -4.69 -15.26
C ILE A 325 17.38 -4.05 -14.57
N ARG A 326 17.17 -3.05 -13.70
CA ARG A 326 18.24 -2.22 -13.16
C ARG A 326 18.76 -2.61 -11.78
N ARG A 327 18.13 -3.56 -11.08
CA ARG A 327 18.59 -4.10 -9.79
C ARG A 327 18.93 -2.96 -8.80
N GLU A 328 20.13 -2.92 -8.23
CA GLU A 328 20.58 -1.87 -7.30
C GLU A 328 20.57 -0.44 -7.88
N LYS A 329 20.49 -0.29 -9.21
CA LYS A 329 20.43 1.02 -9.90
C LYS A 329 19.02 1.42 -10.31
N ALA A 330 18.01 0.67 -9.87
CA ALA A 330 16.61 0.99 -10.13
C ALA A 330 16.21 2.28 -9.41
N THR A 331 15.14 2.92 -9.87
CA THR A 331 14.64 4.16 -9.24
C THR A 331 13.98 3.90 -7.88
N SER A 332 13.51 2.67 -7.65
CA SER A 332 12.87 2.20 -6.42
C SER A 332 12.95 0.67 -6.36
N ASN A 333 12.76 0.09 -5.18
CA ASN A 333 12.61 -1.35 -5.00
C ASN A 333 11.19 -1.86 -5.27
N ILE A 334 10.21 -0.99 -5.55
CA ILE A 334 8.81 -1.37 -5.76
C ILE A 334 8.65 -2.39 -6.91
N CYS A 335 7.79 -3.40 -6.69
CA CYS A 335 7.45 -4.42 -7.70
C CYS A 335 5.93 -4.61 -7.78
N THR A 336 5.33 -5.29 -6.79
CA THR A 336 3.88 -5.24 -6.57
C THR A 336 3.52 -3.83 -6.10
N ALA A 337 2.48 -3.24 -6.68
CA ALA A 337 1.97 -1.92 -6.31
C ALA A 337 0.50 -2.06 -5.88
N GLN A 338 -0.41 -1.22 -6.39
CA GLN A 338 -1.82 -1.20 -5.99
C GLN A 338 -2.76 -1.11 -7.20
N VAL A 339 -2.51 -1.93 -8.23
CA VAL A 339 -3.19 -1.85 -9.54
C VAL A 339 -4.71 -1.98 -9.44
N LEU A 340 -5.23 -2.97 -8.72
CA LEU A 340 -6.68 -3.15 -8.59
C LEU A 340 -7.36 -1.91 -8.01
N LEU A 341 -6.71 -1.25 -7.05
CA LEU A 341 -7.29 -0.08 -6.38
C LEU A 341 -7.13 1.18 -7.24
N ALA A 342 -6.06 1.29 -8.02
CA ALA A 342 -5.92 2.32 -9.04
C ALA A 342 -7.00 2.19 -10.14
N VAL A 343 -7.34 0.95 -10.52
CA VAL A 343 -8.47 0.68 -11.43
C VAL A 343 -9.79 1.14 -10.81
N ILE A 344 -10.05 0.83 -9.54
CA ILE A 344 -11.27 1.26 -8.84
C ILE A 344 -11.35 2.80 -8.79
N ALA A 345 -10.28 3.48 -8.39
CA ALA A 345 -10.25 4.95 -8.32
C ALA A 345 -10.39 5.60 -9.70
N GLY A 346 -9.75 5.05 -10.73
CA GLY A 346 -9.93 5.50 -12.12
C GLY A 346 -11.38 5.30 -12.61
N MET A 347 -12.01 4.17 -12.26
CA MET A 347 -13.41 3.90 -12.60
C MET A 347 -14.38 4.79 -11.81
N TYR A 348 -14.06 5.16 -10.58
CA TYR A 348 -14.81 6.14 -9.81
C TYR A 348 -14.83 7.51 -10.51
N ALA A 349 -13.67 7.96 -11.01
CA ALA A 349 -13.60 9.19 -11.80
C ALA A 349 -14.34 9.07 -13.14
N VAL A 350 -14.30 7.91 -13.81
CA VAL A 350 -15.09 7.65 -15.03
C VAL A 350 -16.59 7.67 -14.75
N TRP A 351 -17.02 7.10 -13.62
CA TRP A 351 -18.41 7.02 -13.19
C TRP A 351 -19.01 8.39 -12.91
N HIS A 352 -18.28 9.23 -12.18
CA HIS A 352 -18.76 10.54 -11.76
C HIS A 352 -18.50 11.65 -12.77
N GLY A 353 -17.41 11.56 -13.53
CA GLY A 353 -16.93 12.65 -14.38
C GLY A 353 -16.56 13.91 -13.60
N PRO A 354 -16.10 14.97 -14.28
CA PRO A 354 -15.70 16.22 -13.64
C PRO A 354 -16.84 16.89 -12.86
N GLU A 355 -18.07 16.92 -13.41
CA GLU A 355 -19.20 17.55 -12.71
C GLU A 355 -19.64 16.75 -11.47
N GLY A 356 -19.57 15.42 -11.53
CA GLY A 356 -19.91 14.55 -10.40
C GLY A 356 -18.94 14.70 -9.25
N LEU A 357 -17.64 14.65 -9.54
CA LEU A 357 -16.60 14.86 -8.53
C LEU A 357 -16.67 16.25 -7.91
N THR A 358 -16.86 17.29 -8.73
CA THR A 358 -17.06 18.67 -8.25
C THR A 358 -18.27 18.78 -7.33
N ARG A 359 -19.38 18.11 -7.67
CA ARG A 359 -20.60 18.12 -6.84
C ARG A 359 -20.38 17.42 -5.49
N ILE A 360 -19.64 16.30 -5.49
CA ILE A 360 -19.28 15.59 -4.26
C ILE A 360 -18.42 16.51 -3.39
N ALA A 361 -17.35 17.09 -3.93
CA ALA A 361 -16.47 17.98 -3.20
C ALA A 361 -17.20 19.21 -2.64
N ARG A 362 -18.06 19.86 -3.44
CA ARG A 362 -18.89 21.00 -2.97
C ARG A 362 -19.81 20.61 -1.83
N ARG A 363 -20.40 19.40 -1.88
CA ARG A 363 -21.27 18.90 -0.81
C ARG A 363 -20.48 18.67 0.47
N VAL A 364 -19.32 18.01 0.38
CA VAL A 364 -18.44 17.78 1.54
C VAL A 364 -18.01 19.11 2.15
N HIS A 365 -17.51 20.03 1.34
CA HIS A 365 -17.11 21.36 1.79
C HIS A 365 -18.27 22.14 2.40
N ARG A 366 -19.48 22.08 1.81
CA ARG A 366 -20.67 22.73 2.39
C ARG A 366 -21.07 22.16 3.75
N HIS A 367 -20.87 20.86 3.97
CA HIS A 367 -21.06 20.28 5.30
C HIS A 367 -20.00 20.77 6.29
N ALA A 368 -18.76 20.94 5.86
CA ALA A 368 -17.69 21.47 6.70
C ALA A 368 -17.93 22.93 7.09
N THR A 369 -18.44 23.75 6.17
CA THR A 369 -18.83 25.14 6.50
C THR A 369 -20.03 25.19 7.45
N LEU A 370 -21.03 24.33 7.26
CA LEU A 370 -22.16 24.17 8.20
C LEU A 370 -21.69 23.75 9.59
N LEU A 371 -20.73 22.82 9.67
CA LEU A 371 -20.11 22.44 10.93
C LEU A 371 -19.41 23.63 11.58
N ALA A 372 -18.58 24.38 10.83
CA ALA A 372 -17.87 25.55 11.32
C ALA A 372 -18.83 26.63 11.87
N ALA A 373 -19.91 26.95 11.15
CA ALA A 373 -20.91 27.89 11.63
C ALA A 373 -21.61 27.40 12.92
N GLY A 374 -21.89 26.10 13.00
CA GLY A 374 -22.44 25.50 14.22
C GLY A 374 -21.48 25.54 15.41
N VAL A 375 -20.19 25.29 15.17
CA VAL A 375 -19.10 25.39 16.16
C VAL A 375 -19.05 26.80 16.76
N GLU A 376 -19.08 27.83 15.92
CA GLU A 376 -19.03 29.23 16.37
C GLU A 376 -20.28 29.63 17.15
N LYS A 377 -21.45 29.16 16.71
CA LYS A 377 -22.73 29.42 17.39
C LYS A 377 -22.83 28.72 18.75
N LEU A 378 -22.06 27.65 18.97
CA LEU A 378 -21.88 27.02 20.29
C LEU A 378 -20.85 27.75 21.18
N GLY A 379 -20.21 28.79 20.67
CA GLY A 379 -19.22 29.58 21.41
C GLY A 379 -17.80 28.99 21.37
N HIS A 380 -17.53 28.02 20.51
CA HIS A 380 -16.17 27.55 20.21
C HIS A 380 -15.58 28.39 19.06
N ALA A 381 -14.28 28.29 18.83
CA ALA A 381 -13.63 28.97 17.71
C ALA A 381 -13.19 27.97 16.64
N VAL A 382 -13.26 28.38 15.37
CA VAL A 382 -12.66 27.65 14.24
C VAL A 382 -11.28 28.25 14.01
N ALA A 383 -10.24 27.41 13.95
CA ALA A 383 -8.85 27.89 13.89
C ALA A 383 -8.45 28.47 12.52
N HIS A 384 -9.10 28.00 11.45
CA HIS A 384 -8.73 28.30 10.07
C HIS A 384 -9.87 28.97 9.33
N ASP A 385 -9.57 30.06 8.62
CA ASP A 385 -10.55 30.76 7.79
C ASP A 385 -10.87 30.03 6.48
N VAL A 386 -9.88 29.31 5.94
CA VAL A 386 -9.99 28.56 4.69
C VAL A 386 -9.63 27.11 4.92
N PHE A 387 -10.56 26.21 4.58
CA PHE A 387 -10.39 24.77 4.68
C PHE A 387 -11.24 24.06 3.62
N PHE A 388 -10.93 22.79 3.33
CA PHE A 388 -11.77 21.97 2.44
C PHE A 388 -12.84 21.23 3.23
N ASP A 389 -12.48 20.15 3.91
CA ASP A 389 -13.42 19.25 4.61
C ASP A 389 -13.10 19.07 6.10
N THR A 390 -11.94 19.55 6.53
CA THR A 390 -11.42 19.34 7.87
C THR A 390 -11.48 20.63 8.68
N VAL A 391 -12.23 20.61 9.77
CA VAL A 391 -12.42 21.76 10.67
C VAL A 391 -11.62 21.54 11.94
N ARG A 392 -10.65 22.42 12.21
CA ARG A 392 -9.97 22.50 13.51
C ARG A 392 -10.77 23.40 14.46
N VAL A 393 -11.29 22.80 15.51
CA VAL A 393 -12.09 23.43 16.55
C VAL A 393 -11.23 23.69 17.79
N GLN A 394 -11.16 24.95 18.19
CA GLN A 394 -10.65 25.38 19.49
C GLN A 394 -11.82 25.44 20.48
N LEU A 395 -11.83 24.49 21.41
CA LEU A 395 -12.87 24.36 22.43
C LEU A 395 -12.76 25.47 23.46
N GLN A 396 -13.92 26.01 23.85
CA GLN A 396 -14.05 27.03 24.88
C GLN A 396 -14.88 26.47 26.03
N GLY A 397 -14.31 26.50 27.25
CA GLY A 397 -14.98 25.98 28.45
C GLY A 397 -15.21 24.47 28.48
N ARG A 398 -14.58 23.70 27.59
CA ARG A 398 -14.65 22.23 27.51
C ARG A 398 -13.28 21.63 27.20
N THR A 399 -13.08 20.38 27.61
CA THR A 399 -11.89 19.60 27.24
C THR A 399 -12.19 18.68 26.06
N ALA A 400 -11.18 18.37 25.26
CA ALA A 400 -11.29 17.43 24.15
C ALA A 400 -11.78 16.05 24.63
N ALA A 401 -11.29 15.58 25.77
CA ALA A 401 -11.74 14.33 26.40
C ALA A 401 -13.26 14.31 26.67
N SER A 402 -13.83 15.41 27.16
CA SER A 402 -15.28 15.50 27.42
C SER A 402 -16.12 15.46 26.15
N VAL A 403 -15.65 16.09 25.07
CA VAL A 403 -16.32 16.08 23.76
C VAL A 403 -16.21 14.70 23.12
N VAL A 404 -15.03 14.06 23.16
CA VAL A 404 -14.83 12.71 22.64
C VAL A 404 -15.72 11.70 23.37
N ALA A 405 -15.88 11.80 24.70
CA ALA A 405 -16.80 10.93 25.43
C ALA A 405 -18.27 11.11 24.98
N ALA A 406 -18.69 12.35 24.68
CA ALA A 406 -20.03 12.60 24.15
C ALA A 406 -20.20 12.10 22.70
N ALA A 407 -19.14 12.17 21.89
CA ALA A 407 -19.10 11.64 20.52
C ALA A 407 -19.14 10.10 20.51
N ASP A 408 -18.41 9.45 21.43
CA ASP A 408 -18.38 7.99 21.61
C ASP A 408 -19.77 7.43 21.95
N ALA A 409 -20.54 8.12 22.79
CA ALA A 409 -21.94 7.79 23.07
C ALA A 409 -22.85 7.81 21.81
N LYS A 410 -22.39 8.46 20.74
CA LYS A 410 -23.02 8.52 19.41
C LYS A 410 -22.29 7.66 18.36
N ARG A 411 -21.29 6.87 18.75
CA ARG A 411 -20.43 6.07 17.87
C ARG A 411 -19.70 6.92 16.82
N ILE A 412 -19.12 8.03 17.26
CA ILE A 412 -18.33 8.96 16.43
C ILE A 412 -16.90 9.02 16.95
N ASN A 413 -15.92 8.95 16.04
CA ASN A 413 -14.52 9.23 16.36
C ASN A 413 -14.14 10.63 15.89
N LEU A 414 -13.48 11.40 16.76
CA LEU A 414 -12.96 12.74 16.50
C LEU A 414 -11.47 12.80 16.82
N ARG A 415 -10.69 13.57 16.06
CA ARG A 415 -9.23 13.61 16.25
C ARG A 415 -8.86 14.64 17.30
N VAL A 416 -8.36 14.18 18.44
CA VAL A 416 -7.78 15.05 19.46
C VAL A 416 -6.42 15.54 18.98
N LEU A 417 -6.20 16.87 18.99
CA LEU A 417 -4.90 17.47 18.72
C LEU A 417 -4.19 17.85 20.03
N ASP A 418 -4.94 18.38 21.00
CA ASP A 418 -4.51 18.70 22.35
C ASP A 418 -5.72 18.74 23.30
N ASP A 419 -5.52 19.09 24.58
CA ASP A 419 -6.56 19.13 25.62
C ASP A 419 -7.77 20.02 25.28
N THR A 420 -7.61 20.96 24.36
CA THR A 420 -8.60 21.99 23.99
C THR A 420 -8.85 22.08 22.48
N SER A 421 -8.23 21.23 21.67
CA SER A 421 -8.33 21.28 20.22
C SER A 421 -8.71 19.92 19.62
N ILE A 422 -9.67 19.95 18.70
CA ILE A 422 -10.11 18.77 17.94
C ILE A 422 -10.10 19.10 16.44
N ALA A 423 -9.64 18.17 15.61
CA ALA A 423 -9.86 18.20 14.16
C ALA A 423 -11.00 17.24 13.79
N ILE A 424 -11.85 17.68 12.86
CA ILE A 424 -13.02 16.93 12.38
C ILE A 424 -12.97 16.93 10.86
N ALA A 425 -12.57 15.81 10.26
CA ALA A 425 -12.49 15.63 8.81
C ALA A 425 -13.79 15.01 8.30
N LEU A 426 -14.55 15.78 7.53
CA LEU A 426 -15.81 15.33 6.93
C LEU A 426 -15.56 14.63 5.60
N ASP A 427 -16.53 13.82 5.19
CA ASP A 427 -16.40 13.00 3.99
C ASP A 427 -17.72 12.87 3.22
N GLU A 428 -17.69 12.09 2.14
CA GLU A 428 -18.80 11.90 1.23
C GLU A 428 -20.05 11.32 1.93
N THR A 429 -19.86 10.52 2.98
CA THR A 429 -20.93 9.79 3.65
C THR A 429 -21.77 10.67 4.59
N VAL A 430 -21.23 11.84 4.97
CA VAL A 430 -21.83 12.74 5.96
C VAL A 430 -23.23 13.19 5.54
N THR A 431 -24.15 13.15 6.48
CA THR A 431 -25.54 13.63 6.39
C THR A 431 -25.79 14.76 7.38
N ILE A 432 -26.95 15.42 7.28
CA ILE A 432 -27.37 16.45 8.25
C ILE A 432 -27.50 15.87 9.67
N THR A 433 -27.93 14.61 9.80
CA THR A 433 -28.00 13.93 11.09
C THR A 433 -26.61 13.74 11.71
N ASP A 434 -25.60 13.46 10.89
CA ASP A 434 -24.23 13.33 11.37
C ASP A 434 -23.70 14.69 11.88
N LEU A 435 -23.93 15.77 11.12
CA LEU A 435 -23.59 17.12 11.56
C LEU A 435 -24.27 17.49 12.89
N HIS A 436 -25.56 17.15 13.03
CA HIS A 436 -26.28 17.34 14.28
C HIS A 436 -25.62 16.60 15.45
N ASP A 437 -25.31 15.31 15.28
CA ASP A 437 -24.69 14.49 16.32
C ASP A 437 -23.29 15.01 16.70
N ILE A 438 -22.48 15.46 15.73
CA ILE A 438 -21.16 16.07 15.99
C ILE A 438 -21.32 17.35 16.82
N LEU A 439 -22.24 18.24 16.44
CA LEU A 439 -22.50 19.48 17.17
C LEU A 439 -23.05 19.22 18.58
N VAL A 440 -23.88 18.19 18.76
CA VAL A 440 -24.35 17.76 20.09
C VAL A 440 -23.17 17.29 20.94
N ALA A 441 -22.24 16.52 20.37
CA ALA A 441 -21.03 16.10 21.06
C ALA A 441 -20.17 17.31 21.49
N LEU A 442 -19.99 18.29 20.60
CA LEU A 442 -19.30 19.55 20.90
C LEU A 442 -20.02 20.34 22.02
N ASN A 443 -21.35 20.27 22.08
CA ASN A 443 -22.15 20.82 23.17
C ASN A 443 -22.18 19.95 24.45
N GLY A 444 -21.25 18.98 24.59
CA GLY A 444 -21.16 18.11 25.76
C GLY A 444 -22.34 17.13 25.90
N GLY A 445 -22.94 16.72 24.78
CA GLY A 445 -24.07 15.79 24.73
C GLY A 445 -25.44 16.42 24.96
N ALA A 446 -25.51 17.72 25.25
CA ALA A 446 -26.77 18.44 25.40
C ALA A 446 -27.38 18.79 24.04
N ALA A 447 -28.71 18.94 24.00
CA ALA A 447 -29.42 19.40 22.80
C ALA A 447 -28.89 20.76 22.34
N LEU A 448 -28.87 20.98 21.02
CA LEU A 448 -28.40 22.23 20.44
C LEU A 448 -29.31 23.39 20.87
N PRO A 449 -28.75 24.57 21.22
CA PRO A 449 -29.55 25.75 21.58
C PRO A 449 -30.16 26.45 20.36
N PHE A 450 -29.98 25.89 19.15
CA PHE A 450 -30.49 26.39 17.90
C PHE A 450 -30.85 25.23 16.95
N PRO A 451 -31.83 25.41 16.05
CA PRO A 451 -32.09 24.48 14.95
C PRO A 451 -31.02 24.62 13.85
N LEU A 452 -30.67 23.51 13.19
CA LEU A 452 -29.62 23.50 12.14
C LEU A 452 -29.99 24.33 10.91
N GLU A 453 -31.27 24.47 10.62
CA GLU A 453 -31.78 25.25 9.49
C GLU A 453 -31.33 26.71 9.57
N GLN A 454 -31.16 27.25 10.78
CA GLN A 454 -30.64 28.60 11.00
C GLN A 454 -29.15 28.78 10.61
N LEU A 455 -28.41 27.69 10.38
CA LEU A 455 -27.01 27.76 9.92
C LEU A 455 -26.92 27.94 8.40
N SER A 456 -28.02 27.69 7.67
CA SER A 456 -28.00 27.63 6.21
C SER A 456 -28.12 29.00 5.53
N SER A 457 -28.71 29.99 6.20
CA SER A 457 -28.82 31.39 5.74
C SER A 457 -27.53 32.14 6.02
N ASP A 458 -26.95 32.78 5.00
CA ASP A 458 -25.77 33.66 5.10
C ASP A 458 -24.50 33.00 5.69
N ILE A 459 -24.27 31.73 5.38
CA ILE A 459 -23.06 31.03 5.82
C ILE A 459 -21.81 31.56 5.10
N ASP A 460 -20.77 31.84 5.86
CA ASP A 460 -19.44 32.10 5.33
C ASP A 460 -18.99 30.88 4.50
N PRO A 461 -18.62 31.06 3.22
CA PRO A 461 -18.15 29.97 2.39
C PRO A 461 -16.83 29.36 2.89
N ARG A 462 -16.09 30.00 3.80
CA ARG A 462 -14.76 29.54 4.29
C ARG A 462 -13.85 29.10 3.15
N PHE A 463 -13.92 29.90 2.09
CA PHE A 463 -13.29 29.68 0.80
C PHE A 463 -12.82 31.02 0.27
N ASP A 464 -11.58 31.06 -0.20
CA ASP A 464 -10.98 32.26 -0.79
C ASP A 464 -10.70 31.99 -2.27
N GLU A 465 -11.15 32.91 -3.13
CA GLU A 465 -11.01 32.85 -4.59
C GLU A 465 -9.55 32.70 -5.05
N ARG A 466 -8.57 33.11 -4.24
CA ARG A 466 -7.14 32.90 -4.53
C ARG A 466 -6.74 31.42 -4.60
N PHE A 467 -7.53 30.55 -3.97
CA PHE A 467 -7.35 29.09 -4.03
C PHE A 467 -8.28 28.42 -5.03
N ALA A 468 -9.16 29.16 -5.71
CA ALA A 468 -10.13 28.57 -6.62
C ALA A 468 -9.44 27.88 -7.80
N ARG A 469 -9.82 26.63 -8.07
CA ARG A 469 -9.49 25.97 -9.31
C ARG A 469 -10.22 26.66 -10.45
N THR A 470 -9.47 27.08 -11.46
CA THR A 470 -10.00 27.65 -12.70
C THR A 470 -9.74 26.75 -13.92
N SER A 471 -8.80 25.81 -13.82
CA SER A 471 -8.49 24.84 -14.86
C SER A 471 -9.54 23.73 -14.97
N ALA A 472 -9.85 23.33 -16.21
CA ALA A 472 -10.66 22.15 -16.47
C ALA A 472 -9.87 20.86 -16.15
N PHE A 473 -10.58 19.79 -15.83
CA PHE A 473 -10.02 18.45 -15.58
C PHE A 473 -10.97 17.37 -16.12
N LEU A 474 -10.43 16.17 -16.35
CA LEU A 474 -11.14 15.01 -16.87
C LEU A 474 -11.87 15.31 -18.19
N THR A 475 -11.23 16.07 -19.06
CA THR A 475 -11.82 16.52 -20.33
C THR A 475 -11.85 15.42 -21.39
N HIS A 476 -11.06 14.36 -21.21
CA HIS A 476 -11.04 13.22 -22.11
C HIS A 476 -12.42 12.52 -22.14
N PRO A 477 -12.94 12.11 -23.32
CA PRO A 477 -14.30 11.55 -23.43
C PRO A 477 -14.57 10.29 -22.59
N VAL A 478 -13.53 9.59 -22.12
CA VAL A 478 -13.72 8.44 -21.22
C VAL A 478 -14.45 8.85 -19.95
N PHE A 479 -14.23 10.07 -19.43
CA PHE A 479 -14.83 10.56 -18.19
C PHE A 479 -16.22 11.18 -18.36
N SER A 480 -16.76 11.21 -19.57
CA SER A 480 -18.09 11.79 -19.88
C SER A 480 -19.05 10.84 -20.61
N ARG A 481 -18.64 9.58 -20.87
CA ARG A 481 -19.41 8.62 -21.68
C ARG A 481 -20.12 7.51 -20.89
N TYR A 482 -19.77 7.29 -19.63
CA TYR A 482 -20.15 6.06 -18.89
C TYR A 482 -20.82 6.37 -17.55
N HIS A 483 -21.79 7.30 -17.54
CA HIS A 483 -22.45 7.77 -16.31
C HIS A 483 -23.75 7.02 -16.00
N ALA A 484 -24.35 6.33 -16.97
CA ALA A 484 -25.44 5.40 -16.69
C ALA A 484 -24.90 4.03 -16.28
N GLU A 485 -25.54 3.35 -15.32
CA GLU A 485 -25.03 2.08 -14.78
C GLU A 485 -24.85 1.02 -15.87
N HIS A 486 -25.75 0.98 -16.86
CA HIS A 486 -25.64 0.04 -17.97
C HIS A 486 -24.48 0.35 -18.93
N GLU A 487 -24.11 1.62 -19.06
CA GLU A 487 -22.95 2.05 -19.85
C GLU A 487 -21.65 1.70 -19.14
N MET A 488 -21.57 1.97 -17.82
CA MET A 488 -20.45 1.57 -16.99
C MET A 488 -20.27 0.05 -16.96
N LEU A 489 -21.35 -0.71 -16.78
CA LEU A 489 -21.32 -2.18 -16.82
C LEU A 489 -20.73 -2.68 -18.14
N ARG A 490 -21.18 -2.12 -19.28
CA ARG A 490 -20.64 -2.46 -20.60
C ARG A 490 -19.19 -2.04 -20.77
N TYR A 491 -18.77 -0.92 -20.18
CA TYR A 491 -17.40 -0.47 -20.23
C TYR A 491 -16.47 -1.41 -19.46
N ILE A 492 -16.80 -1.71 -18.21
CA ILE A 492 -16.08 -2.66 -17.35
C ILE A 492 -15.96 -4.00 -18.07
N ARG A 493 -17.08 -4.55 -18.57
CA ARG A 493 -17.07 -5.84 -19.27
C ARG A 493 -16.22 -5.83 -20.54
N ARG A 494 -16.22 -4.72 -21.29
CA ARG A 494 -15.40 -4.58 -22.49
C ARG A 494 -13.91 -4.61 -22.17
N LEU A 495 -13.48 -3.94 -21.11
CA LEU A 495 -12.09 -3.99 -20.67
C LEU A 495 -11.73 -5.39 -20.15
N GLU A 496 -12.54 -5.97 -19.27
CA GLU A 496 -12.34 -7.32 -18.75
C GLU A 496 -12.15 -8.35 -19.88
N SER A 497 -12.94 -8.25 -20.96
CA SER A 497 -12.87 -9.19 -22.09
C SER A 497 -11.57 -9.12 -22.90
N ARG A 498 -10.72 -8.12 -22.67
CA ARG A 498 -9.41 -7.96 -23.33
C ARG A 498 -8.25 -8.50 -22.49
N ASP A 499 -8.55 -9.05 -21.32
CA ASP A 499 -7.57 -9.49 -20.35
C ASP A 499 -7.66 -11.00 -20.11
N LEU A 500 -6.53 -11.70 -20.26
CA LEU A 500 -6.41 -13.08 -19.82
C LEU A 500 -6.19 -13.12 -18.30
N SER A 501 -7.03 -13.89 -17.61
CA SER A 501 -7.07 -14.06 -16.15
C SER A 501 -7.21 -15.54 -15.77
N LEU A 502 -7.19 -15.87 -14.47
CA LEU A 502 -7.35 -17.26 -14.02
C LEU A 502 -8.76 -17.82 -14.27
N CYS A 503 -9.73 -16.97 -14.61
CA CYS A 503 -11.04 -17.42 -15.10
C CYS A 503 -10.97 -18.12 -16.46
N HIS A 504 -9.85 -17.97 -17.19
CA HIS A 504 -9.69 -18.46 -18.55
C HIS A 504 -8.82 -19.72 -18.61
N SER A 505 -7.62 -19.65 -18.01
CA SER A 505 -6.63 -20.72 -18.06
C SER A 505 -5.59 -20.58 -16.94
N MET A 506 -4.72 -21.59 -16.81
CA MET A 506 -3.49 -21.46 -16.05
C MET A 506 -2.64 -20.28 -16.59
N ILE A 507 -2.05 -19.51 -15.67
CA ILE A 507 -1.05 -18.47 -15.96
C ILE A 507 0.25 -18.90 -15.26
N PRO A 508 1.14 -19.69 -15.90
CA PRO A 508 2.27 -20.34 -15.22
C PRO A 508 3.48 -19.40 -15.06
N LEU A 509 3.27 -18.25 -14.42
CA LEU A 509 4.34 -17.29 -14.14
C LEU A 509 5.21 -17.77 -12.97
N GLY A 510 6.46 -18.15 -13.29
CA GLY A 510 7.48 -18.45 -12.29
C GLY A 510 7.66 -17.29 -11.29
N SER A 511 7.98 -17.63 -10.04
CA SER A 511 8.10 -16.68 -8.91
C SER A 511 6.82 -15.90 -8.55
N CYS A 512 5.67 -16.19 -9.18
CA CYS A 512 4.41 -15.48 -8.92
C CYS A 512 3.35 -16.33 -8.21
N THR A 513 3.45 -17.67 -8.26
CA THR A 513 2.52 -18.60 -7.61
C THR A 513 1.06 -18.25 -7.92
N MET A 514 0.67 -18.33 -9.19
CA MET A 514 -0.69 -18.05 -9.65
C MET A 514 -1.66 -19.18 -9.24
N LYS A 515 -1.95 -19.28 -7.93
CA LYS A 515 -2.84 -20.27 -7.32
C LYS A 515 -4.29 -19.79 -7.28
N LEU A 516 -5.18 -20.64 -6.78
CA LEU A 516 -6.57 -20.26 -6.53
C LEU A 516 -6.64 -19.11 -5.52
N ASN A 517 -7.41 -18.08 -5.86
CA ASN A 517 -7.94 -17.08 -4.93
C ASN A 517 -9.40 -17.46 -4.66
N ALA A 518 -9.66 -18.23 -3.60
CA ALA A 518 -10.96 -18.86 -3.41
C ALA A 518 -12.01 -17.83 -3.01
N THR A 519 -13.25 -18.01 -3.48
CA THR A 519 -14.34 -17.06 -3.19
C THR A 519 -14.58 -16.92 -1.68
N ALA A 520 -14.48 -18.00 -0.92
CA ALA A 520 -14.59 -17.98 0.54
C ALA A 520 -13.51 -17.11 1.20
N GLU A 521 -12.30 -17.05 0.63
CA GLU A 521 -11.21 -16.18 1.11
C GLU A 521 -11.49 -14.70 0.78
N MET A 522 -12.21 -14.43 -0.33
CA MET A 522 -12.45 -13.07 -0.82
C MET A 522 -13.66 -12.38 -0.17
N PHE A 523 -14.70 -13.11 0.24
CA PHE A 523 -15.92 -12.52 0.82
C PHE A 523 -15.66 -11.56 1.99
N PRO A 524 -14.80 -11.88 2.98
CA PRO A 524 -14.62 -11.04 4.15
C PRO A 524 -14.02 -9.66 3.86
N VAL A 525 -13.31 -9.52 2.72
CA VAL A 525 -12.63 -8.28 2.32
C VAL A 525 -13.63 -7.13 2.16
N THR A 526 -14.84 -7.40 1.67
CA THR A 526 -15.87 -6.38 1.45
C THR A 526 -16.89 -6.27 2.59
N TRP A 527 -16.71 -7.00 3.70
CA TRP A 527 -17.57 -6.83 4.86
C TRP A 527 -17.34 -5.44 5.49
N PRO A 528 -18.40 -4.69 5.85
CA PRO A 528 -18.26 -3.38 6.47
C PRO A 528 -17.40 -3.39 7.74
N THR A 529 -17.43 -4.47 8.51
CA THR A 529 -16.64 -4.68 9.74
C THR A 529 -15.14 -4.84 9.49
N HIS A 530 -14.71 -5.02 8.24
CA HIS A 530 -13.32 -4.92 7.80
C HIS A 530 -13.13 -3.63 6.96
N GLY A 531 -13.86 -3.52 5.85
CA GLY A 531 -13.67 -2.48 4.85
C GLY A 531 -13.96 -1.05 5.29
N ARG A 532 -14.86 -0.83 6.26
CA ARG A 532 -15.22 0.54 6.73
C ARG A 532 -14.53 0.95 8.03
N MET A 533 -13.58 0.16 8.53
CA MET A 533 -12.81 0.54 9.72
C MET A 533 -11.76 1.60 9.34
N HIS A 534 -11.68 2.68 10.13
CA HIS A 534 -10.64 3.68 9.98
C HIS A 534 -9.33 3.17 10.63
N PRO A 535 -8.15 3.30 10.00
CA PRO A 535 -6.88 2.73 10.52
C PRO A 535 -6.49 3.23 11.91
N PHE A 536 -6.83 4.49 12.21
CA PHE A 536 -6.55 5.12 13.51
C PHE A 536 -7.74 5.07 14.49
N ALA A 537 -8.70 4.17 14.27
CA ALA A 537 -9.78 3.94 15.22
C ALA A 537 -9.22 3.47 16.59
N PRO A 538 -9.84 3.87 17.72
CA PRO A 538 -9.44 3.40 19.04
C PRO A 538 -9.36 1.87 19.14
N SER A 539 -8.40 1.37 19.92
CA SER A 539 -8.17 -0.07 20.10
C SER A 539 -9.39 -0.84 20.64
N SER A 540 -10.28 -0.18 21.39
CA SER A 540 -11.54 -0.75 21.85
C SER A 540 -12.50 -1.12 20.72
N GLN A 541 -12.34 -0.56 19.52
CA GLN A 541 -13.21 -0.76 18.37
C GLN A 541 -12.72 -1.85 17.40
N ILE A 542 -11.51 -2.37 17.59
CA ILE A 542 -10.83 -3.24 16.62
C ILE A 542 -10.51 -4.63 17.18
N SER A 543 -11.27 -5.09 18.18
CA SER A 543 -11.00 -6.37 18.85
C SER A 543 -11.02 -7.58 17.89
N GLY A 544 -11.86 -7.53 16.85
CA GLY A 544 -11.89 -8.54 15.78
C GLY A 544 -10.62 -8.53 14.94
N TYR A 545 -10.14 -7.36 14.53
CA TYR A 545 -8.85 -7.21 13.85
C TYR A 545 -7.68 -7.66 14.72
N ALA A 546 -7.68 -7.30 16.01
CA ALA A 546 -6.61 -7.71 16.93
C ALA A 546 -6.52 -9.24 17.07
N GLU A 547 -7.65 -9.94 17.09
CA GLU A 547 -7.66 -11.40 17.08
C GLU A 547 -7.21 -11.98 15.75
N LEU A 548 -7.66 -11.41 14.63
CA LEU A 548 -7.22 -11.81 13.29
C LEU A 548 -5.70 -11.70 13.15
N PHE A 549 -5.12 -10.57 13.56
CA PHE A 549 -3.67 -10.35 13.51
C PHE A 549 -2.91 -11.33 14.38
N ARG A 550 -3.31 -11.48 15.66
CA ARG A 550 -2.65 -12.42 16.57
C ARG A 550 -2.68 -13.85 16.06
N THR A 551 -3.80 -14.26 15.43
CA THR A 551 -3.96 -15.61 14.87
C THR A 551 -3.07 -15.79 13.65
N LEU A 552 -3.11 -14.83 12.72
CA LEU A 552 -2.27 -14.87 11.52
C LEU A 552 -0.77 -14.82 11.86
N GLU A 553 -0.35 -13.95 12.78
CA GLU A 553 1.04 -13.86 13.24
C GLU A 553 1.52 -15.18 13.85
N ALA A 554 0.69 -15.84 14.66
CA ALA A 554 1.01 -17.13 15.26
C ALA A 554 1.15 -18.24 14.21
N ASP A 555 0.22 -18.32 13.26
CA ASP A 555 0.27 -19.31 12.18
C ASP A 555 1.49 -19.09 11.28
N LEU A 556 1.77 -17.84 10.89
CA LEU A 556 2.93 -17.50 10.08
C LEU A 556 4.25 -17.75 10.83
N ALA A 557 4.31 -17.47 12.14
CA ALA A 557 5.46 -17.80 12.97
C ALA A 557 5.73 -19.32 13.02
N GLU A 558 4.69 -20.15 13.20
CA GLU A 558 4.84 -21.60 13.19
C GLU A 558 5.27 -22.14 11.81
N ILE A 559 4.67 -21.61 10.73
CA ILE A 559 5.01 -21.96 9.34
C ILE A 559 6.47 -21.63 9.02
N THR A 560 6.96 -20.50 9.51
CA THR A 560 8.30 -20.01 9.17
C THR A 560 9.38 -20.41 10.16
N GLY A 561 9.02 -20.79 11.38
CA GLY A 561 9.94 -21.06 12.48
C GLY A 561 10.49 -19.79 13.14
N PHE A 562 9.93 -18.61 12.87
CA PHE A 562 10.35 -17.36 13.52
C PHE A 562 9.62 -17.12 14.84
N ALA A 563 10.22 -16.27 15.69
CA ALA A 563 9.65 -15.93 16.99
C ALA A 563 8.54 -14.86 16.93
N ALA A 564 8.51 -14.04 15.86
CA ALA A 564 7.56 -12.95 15.72
C ALA A 564 7.35 -12.60 14.23
N VAL A 565 6.23 -11.94 13.95
CA VAL A 565 5.83 -11.47 12.62
C VAL A 565 5.40 -10.01 12.73
N SER A 566 5.75 -9.20 11.74
CA SER A 566 5.19 -7.85 11.56
C SER A 566 4.34 -7.84 10.31
N LEU A 567 3.07 -7.43 10.43
CA LEU A 567 2.11 -7.33 9.32
C LEU A 567 2.12 -5.95 8.64
N GLN A 568 3.01 -5.04 9.04
CA GLN A 568 3.05 -3.67 8.52
C GLN A 568 3.53 -3.55 7.05
N PRO A 569 4.57 -4.28 6.58
CA PRO A 569 5.04 -4.13 5.21
C PRO A 569 3.99 -4.57 4.19
N ASN A 570 3.54 -3.64 3.35
CA ASN A 570 2.44 -3.81 2.38
C ASN A 570 2.88 -4.26 0.98
N ALA A 571 4.10 -4.79 0.86
CA ALA A 571 4.61 -5.47 -0.34
C ALA A 571 5.85 -6.30 0.02
N GLY A 572 6.20 -7.28 -0.82
CA GLY A 572 7.42 -8.08 -0.60
C GLY A 572 8.70 -7.24 -0.56
N SER A 573 8.81 -6.24 -1.45
CA SER A 573 9.92 -5.27 -1.44
C SER A 573 9.97 -4.43 -0.16
N GLN A 574 8.82 -4.14 0.46
CA GLN A 574 8.77 -3.46 1.75
C GLN A 574 9.18 -4.39 2.89
N GLY A 575 8.85 -5.68 2.81
CA GLY A 575 9.33 -6.70 3.75
C GLY A 575 10.85 -6.85 3.70
N GLU A 576 11.43 -6.83 2.49
CA GLU A 576 12.89 -6.79 2.31
C GLU A 576 13.52 -5.57 2.95
N TYR A 577 13.03 -4.38 2.58
CA TYR A 577 13.55 -3.14 3.15
C TYR A 577 13.44 -3.12 4.68
N ALA A 578 12.28 -3.47 5.23
CA ALA A 578 12.05 -3.53 6.67
C ALA A 578 12.98 -4.54 7.36
N GLY A 579 13.14 -5.74 6.79
CA GLY A 579 14.05 -6.75 7.33
C GLY A 579 15.51 -6.29 7.36
N LEU A 580 15.97 -5.61 6.31
CA LEU A 580 17.32 -5.04 6.27
C LEU A 580 17.50 -3.88 7.28
N LEU A 581 16.49 -3.04 7.48
CA LEU A 581 16.53 -2.00 8.51
C LEU A 581 16.58 -2.59 9.92
N VAL A 582 15.83 -3.68 10.18
CA VAL A 582 15.89 -4.42 11.45
C VAL A 582 17.27 -5.02 11.67
N ILE A 583 17.88 -5.64 10.64
CA ILE A 583 19.28 -6.12 10.71
C ILE A 583 20.24 -4.97 11.04
N ARG A 584 20.09 -3.83 10.38
CA ARG A 584 20.92 -2.64 10.67
C ARG A 584 20.74 -2.18 12.12
N LYS A 585 19.51 -2.09 12.62
CA LYS A 585 19.23 -1.74 14.02
C LYS A 585 19.78 -2.75 15.01
N TYR A 586 19.78 -4.03 14.66
CA TYR A 586 20.41 -5.09 15.45
C TYR A 586 21.93 -4.91 15.53
N HIS A 587 22.61 -4.55 14.43
CA HIS A 587 24.04 -4.22 14.45
C HIS A 587 24.32 -2.95 15.28
N GLU A 588 23.54 -1.88 15.08
CA GLU A 588 23.66 -0.64 15.86
C GLU A 588 23.50 -0.87 17.37
N ALA A 589 22.52 -1.69 17.78
CA ALA A 589 22.28 -2.01 19.18
C ALA A 589 23.45 -2.77 19.85
N ARG A 590 24.32 -3.41 19.05
CA ARG A 590 25.53 -4.10 19.52
C ARG A 590 26.80 -3.24 19.40
N GLY A 591 26.69 -2.01 18.91
CA GLY A 591 27.83 -1.13 18.65
C GLY A 591 28.54 -1.37 17.31
N ASP A 592 28.04 -2.28 16.48
CA ASP A 592 28.61 -2.62 15.17
C ASP A 592 28.07 -1.70 14.05
N THR A 593 28.09 -0.38 14.26
CA THR A 593 27.49 0.61 13.34
C THR A 593 28.18 0.70 11.97
N HIS A 594 29.34 0.06 11.84
CA HIS A 594 30.16 0.04 10.62
C HIS A 594 29.79 -1.11 9.66
N ARG A 595 28.92 -2.04 10.07
CA ARG A 595 28.51 -3.17 9.24
C ARG A 595 27.46 -2.73 8.23
N ASP A 596 27.87 -2.57 6.97
CA ASP A 596 27.03 -2.10 5.86
C ASP A 596 27.10 -2.99 4.60
N VAL A 597 27.89 -4.05 4.58
CA VAL A 597 28.03 -4.93 3.41
C VAL A 597 26.89 -5.95 3.37
N CYS A 598 26.19 -6.00 2.24
CA CYS A 598 25.16 -6.99 1.95
C CYS A 598 25.60 -7.91 0.81
N LEU A 599 25.81 -9.19 1.12
CA LEU A 599 26.10 -10.22 0.12
C LEU A 599 24.79 -10.60 -0.59
N ILE A 600 24.80 -10.66 -1.92
CA ILE A 600 23.62 -11.00 -2.72
C ILE A 600 24.02 -11.95 -3.85
N PRO A 601 23.50 -13.19 -3.92
CA PRO A 601 23.72 -14.08 -5.05
C PRO A 601 23.27 -13.46 -6.37
N GLN A 602 23.99 -13.73 -7.47
CA GLN A 602 23.62 -13.17 -8.78
C GLN A 602 22.20 -13.57 -9.23
N SER A 603 21.72 -14.72 -8.76
CA SER A 603 20.40 -15.28 -9.05
C SER A 603 19.26 -14.58 -8.31
N ALA A 604 19.55 -13.79 -7.26
CA ALA A 604 18.52 -13.13 -6.46
C ALA A 604 17.62 -12.24 -7.32
N HIS A 605 16.35 -12.13 -6.92
CA HIS A 605 15.38 -11.25 -7.56
C HIS A 605 15.88 -9.79 -7.55
N GLY A 606 15.44 -8.97 -8.51
CA GLY A 606 15.93 -7.60 -8.68
C GLY A 606 15.56 -6.66 -7.52
N THR A 607 14.55 -7.02 -6.72
CA THR A 607 14.16 -6.29 -5.50
C THR A 607 15.24 -6.37 -4.44
N ASN A 608 15.88 -7.51 -4.24
CA ASN A 608 16.89 -7.70 -3.19
C ASN A 608 18.02 -6.64 -3.26
N PRO A 609 18.75 -6.48 -4.38
CA PRO A 609 19.78 -5.45 -4.49
C PRO A 609 19.22 -4.02 -4.49
N ALA A 610 17.98 -3.80 -4.97
CA ALA A 610 17.33 -2.48 -4.88
C ALA A 610 16.99 -2.11 -3.42
N SER A 611 16.43 -3.05 -2.64
CA SER A 611 16.13 -2.91 -1.22
C SER A 611 17.39 -2.69 -0.39
N ALA A 612 18.47 -3.42 -0.70
CA ALA A 612 19.78 -3.24 -0.04
C ALA A 612 20.38 -1.85 -0.33
N ALA A 613 20.36 -1.41 -1.59
CA ALA A 613 20.81 -0.07 -1.95
C ALA A 613 19.97 1.03 -1.26
N MET A 614 18.66 0.83 -1.21
CA MET A 614 17.72 1.73 -0.54
C MET A 614 17.90 1.77 0.99
N ALA A 615 18.40 0.69 1.59
CA ALA A 615 18.81 0.63 3.00
C ALA A 615 20.24 1.16 3.24
N SER A 616 20.88 1.74 2.22
CA SER A 616 22.28 2.20 2.20
C SER A 616 23.31 1.11 2.52
N MET A 617 23.02 -0.13 2.12
CA MET A 617 23.97 -1.23 2.20
C MET A 617 24.82 -1.32 0.93
N LYS A 618 26.11 -1.65 1.10
CA LYS A 618 27.02 -1.93 -0.01
C LYS A 618 26.76 -3.34 -0.55
N VAL A 619 26.15 -3.42 -1.72
CA VAL A 619 25.88 -4.68 -2.41
C VAL A 619 27.18 -5.31 -2.91
N VAL A 620 27.45 -6.54 -2.50
CA VAL A 620 28.55 -7.37 -3.00
C VAL A 620 27.95 -8.64 -3.59
N VAL A 621 28.05 -8.77 -4.91
CA VAL A 621 27.47 -9.91 -5.63
C VAL A 621 28.23 -11.18 -5.30
N VAL A 622 27.55 -12.27 -4.99
CA VAL A 622 28.11 -13.64 -4.86
C VAL A 622 27.82 -14.43 -6.13
N LYS A 623 28.81 -15.17 -6.63
CA LYS A 623 28.68 -15.95 -7.87
C LYS A 623 27.73 -17.13 -7.69
N SER A 624 27.21 -17.60 -8.82
CA SER A 624 26.57 -18.91 -8.90
C SER A 624 27.48 -19.92 -9.59
N THR A 625 27.34 -21.19 -9.24
CA THR A 625 27.97 -22.31 -9.94
C THR A 625 27.34 -22.48 -11.33
N THR A 626 27.91 -23.34 -12.18
CA THR A 626 27.34 -23.66 -13.50
C THR A 626 25.96 -24.32 -13.41
N ASN A 627 25.64 -24.93 -12.28
CA ASN A 627 24.34 -25.58 -12.04
C ASN A 627 23.31 -24.60 -11.45
N GLY A 628 23.70 -23.35 -11.18
CA GLY A 628 22.82 -22.31 -10.69
C GLY A 628 22.77 -22.15 -9.16
N ASP A 629 23.49 -22.99 -8.41
CA ASP A 629 23.61 -22.90 -6.95
C ASP A 629 24.50 -21.73 -6.53
N ILE A 630 24.47 -21.35 -5.25
CA ILE A 630 25.43 -20.38 -4.69
C ILE A 630 26.83 -20.99 -4.69
N ASP A 631 27.81 -20.26 -5.22
CA ASP A 631 29.22 -20.67 -5.16
C ASP A 631 29.75 -20.48 -3.72
N LEU A 632 29.82 -21.58 -2.96
CA LEU A 632 30.29 -21.57 -1.57
C LEU A 632 31.73 -21.10 -1.41
N VAL A 633 32.59 -21.31 -2.41
CA VAL A 633 33.99 -20.86 -2.37
C VAL A 633 34.05 -19.34 -2.48
N ASP A 634 33.30 -18.78 -3.44
CA ASP A 634 33.19 -17.34 -3.62
C ASP A 634 32.46 -16.66 -2.45
N LEU A 635 31.40 -17.28 -1.91
CA LEU A 635 30.71 -16.81 -0.71
C LEU A 635 31.66 -16.71 0.48
N LYS A 636 32.41 -17.79 0.77
CA LYS A 636 33.37 -17.83 1.87
C LYS A 636 34.45 -16.77 1.70
N ALA A 637 35.03 -16.66 0.51
CA ALA A 637 36.05 -15.66 0.21
C ALA A 637 35.54 -14.22 0.43
N LYS A 638 34.30 -13.93 0.03
CA LYS A 638 33.67 -12.61 0.23
C LYS A 638 33.29 -12.34 1.68
N ALA A 639 32.78 -13.34 2.39
CA ALA A 639 32.49 -13.23 3.81
C ALA A 639 33.77 -12.97 4.62
N GLU A 640 34.87 -13.65 4.32
CA GLU A 640 36.20 -13.40 4.90
C GLU A 640 36.71 -12.00 4.55
N GLN A 641 36.67 -11.62 3.26
CA GLN A 641 37.11 -10.31 2.78
C GLN A 641 36.35 -9.15 3.46
N HIS A 642 35.05 -9.33 3.71
CA HIS A 642 34.18 -8.31 4.27
C HIS A 642 33.85 -8.52 5.75
N SER A 643 34.50 -9.44 6.45
CA SER A 643 34.10 -9.89 7.80
C SER A 643 33.91 -8.76 8.82
N ALA A 644 34.71 -7.69 8.74
CA ALA A 644 34.58 -6.54 9.62
C ALA A 644 33.30 -5.73 9.34
N ASN A 645 32.91 -5.60 8.08
CA ASN A 645 31.79 -4.76 7.65
C ASN A 645 30.56 -5.59 7.21
N LEU A 646 30.58 -6.91 7.34
CA LEU A 646 29.51 -7.78 6.88
C LEU A 646 28.26 -7.57 7.72
N ALA A 647 27.22 -7.03 7.09
CA ALA A 647 25.92 -6.79 7.70
C ALA A 647 24.96 -7.95 7.45
N ALA A 648 24.81 -8.35 6.19
CA ALA A 648 23.79 -9.30 5.79
C ALA A 648 24.19 -10.17 4.59
N LEU A 649 23.52 -11.31 4.45
CA LEU A 649 23.30 -12.02 3.19
C LEU A 649 21.80 -11.94 2.88
N MET A 650 21.44 -11.67 1.63
CA MET A 650 20.09 -11.92 1.12
C MET A 650 20.08 -13.17 0.25
N VAL A 651 19.30 -14.18 0.61
CA VAL A 651 19.18 -15.44 -0.14
C VAL A 651 17.71 -15.77 -0.40
N THR A 652 17.39 -16.32 -1.57
CA THR A 652 16.06 -16.84 -1.89
C THR A 652 16.09 -18.36 -1.76
N TYR A 653 15.15 -18.97 -1.03
CA TYR A 653 15.10 -20.42 -0.89
C TYR A 653 13.67 -20.99 -1.10
N PRO A 654 13.50 -22.06 -1.90
CA PRO A 654 14.45 -22.54 -2.91
C PRO A 654 14.85 -21.41 -3.87
N SER A 655 15.95 -21.58 -4.60
CA SER A 655 16.53 -20.50 -5.40
C SER A 655 15.57 -20.01 -6.50
N THR A 656 15.86 -18.88 -7.11
CA THR A 656 15.07 -18.36 -8.25
C THR A 656 15.13 -19.25 -9.48
N HIS A 657 16.05 -20.22 -9.53
CA HIS A 657 16.10 -21.28 -10.54
C HIS A 657 15.11 -22.43 -10.24
N GLY A 658 14.46 -22.44 -9.08
CA GLY A 658 13.52 -23.49 -8.66
C GLY A 658 14.20 -24.74 -8.09
N VAL A 659 15.39 -24.60 -7.51
CA VAL A 659 16.20 -25.72 -6.98
C VAL A 659 16.40 -25.59 -5.48
N PHE A 660 16.28 -26.71 -4.76
CA PHE A 660 16.67 -26.82 -3.35
C PHE A 660 18.18 -27.06 -3.24
N GLU A 661 18.92 -26.06 -2.79
CA GLU A 661 20.36 -26.19 -2.58
C GLU A 661 20.66 -26.99 -1.30
N GLU A 662 21.48 -28.04 -1.39
CA GLU A 662 21.87 -28.87 -0.23
C GLU A 662 22.69 -28.08 0.81
N GLY A 663 23.48 -27.09 0.35
CA GLY A 663 24.42 -26.34 1.18
C GLY A 663 23.83 -25.16 1.96
N ILE A 664 22.50 -24.97 1.99
CA ILE A 664 21.88 -23.74 2.53
C ILE A 664 22.18 -23.49 4.01
N ARG A 665 22.33 -24.54 4.83
CA ARG A 665 22.75 -24.38 6.24
C ARG A 665 24.18 -23.86 6.33
N THR A 666 25.09 -24.44 5.55
CA THR A 666 26.48 -23.99 5.43
C THR A 666 26.56 -22.53 4.97
N VAL A 667 25.69 -22.10 4.05
CA VAL A 667 25.57 -20.70 3.63
C VAL A 667 25.27 -19.80 4.83
N CYS A 668 24.28 -20.17 5.65
CA CYS A 668 23.91 -19.41 6.85
C CYS A 668 25.06 -19.38 7.87
N GLU A 669 25.65 -20.54 8.15
CA GLU A 669 26.77 -20.69 9.08
C GLU A 669 27.99 -19.84 8.69
N ILE A 670 28.35 -19.78 7.40
CA ILE A 670 29.43 -18.92 6.91
C ILE A 670 29.16 -17.45 7.24
N VAL A 671 27.94 -16.96 6.98
CA VAL A 671 27.58 -15.56 7.22
C VAL A 671 27.58 -15.24 8.71
N HIS A 672 26.99 -16.12 9.53
CA HIS A 672 26.97 -15.97 10.99
C HIS A 672 28.38 -16.00 11.60
N ALA A 673 29.27 -16.86 11.10
CA ALA A 673 30.66 -16.92 11.57
C ALA A 673 31.44 -15.61 11.34
N HIS A 674 31.02 -14.80 10.37
CA HIS A 674 31.60 -13.48 10.07
C HIS A 674 30.78 -12.31 10.64
N GLY A 675 29.82 -12.59 11.52
CA GLY A 675 29.04 -11.59 12.27
C GLY A 675 27.87 -10.96 11.51
N GLY A 676 27.59 -11.44 10.29
CA GLY A 676 26.44 -11.01 9.50
C GLY A 676 25.13 -11.66 9.95
N GLN A 677 24.02 -11.21 9.36
CA GLN A 677 22.69 -11.82 9.50
C GLN A 677 22.20 -12.37 8.15
N VAL A 678 21.27 -13.32 8.18
CA VAL A 678 20.72 -13.96 6.99
C VAL A 678 19.28 -13.50 6.80
N TYR A 679 19.07 -12.70 5.76
CA TYR A 679 17.76 -12.37 5.24
C TYR A 679 17.34 -13.42 4.20
N MET A 680 16.22 -14.10 4.42
CA MET A 680 15.63 -15.01 3.45
C MET A 680 14.47 -14.34 2.70
N ASP A 681 14.56 -14.33 1.38
CA ASP A 681 13.44 -14.00 0.50
C ASP A 681 12.49 -15.21 0.44
N GLY A 682 11.31 -15.04 1.07
CA GLY A 682 10.28 -16.07 1.17
C GLY A 682 9.25 -16.05 0.04
N ALA A 683 9.53 -15.40 -1.10
CA ALA A 683 8.64 -15.43 -2.25
C ALA A 683 8.35 -16.86 -2.76
N ASN A 684 9.28 -17.79 -2.52
CA ASN A 684 9.20 -19.19 -2.94
C ASN A 684 8.67 -20.14 -1.85
N MET A 685 8.10 -19.61 -0.76
CA MET A 685 7.58 -20.41 0.36
C MET A 685 6.51 -21.44 -0.03
N ASN A 686 5.86 -21.32 -1.19
CA ASN A 686 4.92 -22.33 -1.68
C ASN A 686 5.57 -23.72 -1.88
N ALA A 687 6.89 -23.79 -2.05
CA ALA A 687 7.64 -25.05 -2.09
C ALA A 687 8.07 -25.54 -0.69
N MET A 688 7.91 -24.73 0.36
CA MET A 688 8.46 -24.98 1.70
C MET A 688 7.41 -25.26 2.77
N VAL A 689 6.23 -24.63 2.70
CA VAL A 689 5.19 -24.73 3.75
C VAL A 689 4.90 -26.20 4.08
N GLY A 690 5.13 -26.57 5.34
CA GLY A 690 4.93 -27.94 5.86
C GLY A 690 6.07 -28.93 5.56
N LEU A 691 7.08 -28.54 4.77
CA LEU A 691 8.22 -29.38 4.39
C LEU A 691 9.54 -28.93 5.01
N CYS A 692 9.75 -27.62 5.17
CA CYS A 692 10.90 -27.02 5.82
C CYS A 692 10.54 -25.60 6.30
N ARG A 693 11.34 -25.04 7.23
CA ARG A 693 11.07 -23.73 7.84
C ARG A 693 12.32 -22.85 7.79
N PRO A 694 12.25 -21.61 7.25
CA PRO A 694 13.39 -20.69 7.21
C PRO A 694 14.15 -20.54 8.53
N GLY A 695 13.43 -20.40 9.65
CA GLY A 695 14.05 -20.28 10.98
C GLY A 695 14.85 -21.52 11.40
N ASP A 696 14.41 -22.72 11.01
CA ASP A 696 15.12 -23.98 11.29
C ASP A 696 16.32 -24.22 10.34
N ILE A 697 16.39 -23.46 9.23
CA ILE A 697 17.51 -23.49 8.27
C ILE A 697 18.65 -22.58 8.75
N GLY A 698 18.35 -21.53 9.52
CA GLY A 698 19.32 -20.54 9.97
C GLY A 698 19.10 -19.13 9.40
N ALA A 699 17.94 -18.86 8.80
CA ALA A 699 17.56 -17.48 8.48
C ALA A 699 17.22 -16.72 9.77
N ASP A 700 17.61 -15.44 9.84
CA ASP A 700 17.31 -14.57 10.98
C ASP A 700 16.02 -13.76 10.77
N VAL A 701 15.70 -13.46 9.51
CA VAL A 701 14.50 -12.72 9.11
C VAL A 701 14.07 -13.15 7.71
N CYS A 702 12.76 -13.12 7.46
CA CYS A 702 12.18 -13.44 6.16
C CYS A 702 10.97 -12.54 5.91
N HIS A 703 10.71 -12.20 4.65
CA HIS A 703 9.39 -11.71 4.26
C HIS A 703 8.56 -12.83 3.63
N LEU A 704 7.24 -12.67 3.63
CA LEU A 704 6.32 -13.54 2.92
C LEU A 704 5.52 -12.72 1.90
N ASN A 705 5.32 -13.26 0.69
CA ASN A 705 4.33 -12.71 -0.23
C ASN A 705 2.98 -13.39 0.01
N LEU A 706 2.09 -12.73 0.74
CA LEU A 706 0.74 -13.25 0.95
C LEU A 706 -0.03 -13.35 -0.38
N HIS A 707 0.18 -12.40 -1.30
CA HIS A 707 -0.33 -12.42 -2.68
C HIS A 707 0.26 -13.47 -3.62
N LYS A 708 1.14 -14.33 -3.11
CA LYS A 708 1.67 -15.49 -3.85
C LYS A 708 1.30 -16.76 -3.10
N THR A 709 1.90 -16.96 -1.94
CA THR A 709 1.81 -18.24 -1.21
C THR A 709 0.49 -18.37 -0.46
N PHE A 710 -0.14 -17.26 -0.05
CA PHE A 710 -1.30 -17.25 0.86
C PHE A 710 -2.52 -16.56 0.25
N CYS A 711 -2.72 -16.75 -1.06
CA CYS A 711 -3.98 -16.53 -1.78
C CYS A 711 -4.53 -15.09 -1.89
N ILE A 712 -3.87 -14.06 -1.35
CA ILE A 712 -4.26 -12.67 -1.70
C ILE A 712 -4.24 -12.54 -3.23
N PRO A 713 -5.26 -11.92 -3.86
CA PRO A 713 -5.35 -11.86 -5.31
C PRO A 713 -4.27 -10.95 -5.91
N HIS A 714 -3.72 -11.37 -7.05
CA HIS A 714 -2.66 -10.66 -7.77
C HIS A 714 -3.07 -9.27 -8.28
N GLY A 715 -4.36 -9.01 -8.48
CA GLY A 715 -4.94 -7.69 -8.69
C GLY A 715 -4.50 -6.97 -9.96
N GLY A 716 -3.99 -7.68 -10.96
CA GLY A 716 -3.36 -7.09 -12.15
C GLY A 716 -1.98 -6.47 -11.88
N GLY A 717 -1.42 -6.65 -10.68
CA GLY A 717 -0.15 -6.07 -10.23
C GLY A 717 -0.18 -5.45 -8.83
N GLY A 718 -1.14 -5.83 -7.98
CA GLY A 718 -1.36 -5.29 -6.64
C GLY A 718 -2.85 -5.29 -6.25
N PRO A 719 -3.24 -5.64 -5.01
CA PRO A 719 -2.46 -5.50 -3.77
C PRO A 719 -1.48 -6.64 -3.44
N GLY A 720 -0.67 -6.46 -2.40
CA GLY A 720 0.42 -7.34 -1.99
C GLY A 720 0.34 -7.85 -0.56
#